data_AF-A0A8C6WUH3-F1
#
_entry.id   AF-A0A8C6WUH3-F1
#
_cell.length_a   1.000
_cell.length_b   1.000
_cell.length_c   1.000
_cell.angle_alpha   90.00
_cell.angle_beta   90.00
_cell.angle_gamma   90.00
#
_symmetry.space_group_name_H-M   'P 1'
#
loop_
_entity.id
_entity.type
_entity.pdbx_description
1 polymer ?
#
loop_
_entity_poly.entity_id
_entity_poly.type
_entity_poly.pdbx_seq_one_letter_code
_entity_poly.pdbx_strand_id
1 'polypeptide(L)'
;MLWALRDIVKKYRPKSLTETKGFKEERIVQAKIPMISFVRLGNCSLSKSEILNKLLRAIDGSKLRLQIEQMTSIAHELGVDVDENCPESQNARQNANAITAEIEDILKFKETQLPMQGQIWKAVTSLEKEECRLRKENLRSKQNSYGISESMNSFLSAISGSERCYFLKWLRTNLDNLSREKLSWLREQYKEKSKAFNNSEIKEIDKQLSNSSLGTEHFFREMGQIYEASVTLPESDLSRQQLQHLPRLCAQLLIDGFPLELVDGDASNVPLRWVSDVLAQLNKLVSPNNKILVVTVLGVQSTGKSTLLNTMFGVQFAVSSGRCTRVKVSEDMKTNLNCDFLVIVDTEGLKSPELAQLDDCHEHDNELATLVVGLSDITIINIAMENSTEMKDILQIVVHAFLRMKEIGKKPKCQFVHQNVSDVSAHEKNLRDRKLLLQQLNEMTQAAAKMERKEENKSFTDVMDYDPDTGNWYIPGLWNGSPPMAPVNAGYSESVYELKKNVIQLLKNCESSANDILEFRGWITSLWSAVKHENFIFSFRNSLVADAYTRLCTEYNKWEWEFKKAMYTWSTNAETKISNVGVVGGNIVIDEVFTSLKTEAQTELCKWETTLLHNLTEYFKQTEGHVHLVERYREEFFNSAKILRREIESSVISQLTATAEIKKGMETVDRVKEDHTKHLEERVCALVEECRKKKCSMMDQELDLEFNKMWETTVTNLKTSVCLQKTKTYLH
;
A
#
# COMPACT_ATOMS: atom_id res chain seq x y z
N MET A 1 -7.16 -42.11 7.28
CA MET A 1 -6.54 -41.95 5.94
C MET A 1 -7.42 -41.11 5.00
N LEU A 2 -8.75 -41.17 5.12
CA LEU A 2 -9.66 -40.45 4.22
C LEU A 2 -9.47 -38.93 4.34
N TRP A 3 -9.22 -38.44 5.56
CA TRP A 3 -8.99 -37.03 5.86
C TRP A 3 -7.81 -36.43 5.09
N ALA A 4 -6.72 -37.19 4.94
CA ALA A 4 -5.53 -36.75 4.22
C ALA A 4 -5.75 -36.73 2.70
N LEU A 5 -6.59 -37.63 2.19
CA LEU A 5 -6.90 -37.70 0.77
C LEU A 5 -7.86 -36.59 0.30
N ARG A 6 -8.63 -35.97 1.20
CA ARG A 6 -9.57 -34.90 0.85
C ARG A 6 -8.89 -33.72 0.17
N ASP A 7 -7.68 -33.38 0.56
CA ASP A 7 -6.93 -32.23 0.01
C ASP A 7 -6.33 -32.54 -1.37
N ILE A 8 -6.34 -33.80 -1.80
CA ILE A 8 -5.78 -34.23 -3.08
C ILE A 8 -6.78 -33.98 -4.20
N VAL A 9 -6.48 -32.96 -4.99
CA VAL A 9 -7.17 -32.66 -6.24
C VAL A 9 -6.35 -33.20 -7.40
N LYS A 10 -7.00 -33.91 -8.32
CA LYS A 10 -6.34 -34.40 -9.53
C LYS A 10 -7.13 -34.00 -10.77
N LYS A 11 -6.38 -33.49 -11.76
CA LYS A 11 -6.84 -33.38 -13.14
C LYS A 11 -6.62 -34.72 -13.83
N TYR A 12 -7.68 -35.27 -14.39
CA TYR A 12 -7.63 -36.52 -15.13
C TYR A 12 -8.50 -36.45 -16.38
N ARG A 13 -8.22 -37.31 -17.36
CA ARG A 13 -9.01 -37.40 -18.59
C ARG A 13 -9.91 -38.63 -18.53
N PRO A 14 -11.23 -38.46 -18.36
CA PRO A 14 -12.15 -39.58 -18.46
C PRO A 14 -12.26 -40.07 -19.91
N LYS A 15 -12.61 -41.36 -20.10
CA LYS A 15 -12.78 -41.95 -21.45
C LYS A 15 -13.74 -41.14 -22.34
N SER A 16 -14.77 -40.53 -21.75
CA SER A 16 -15.75 -39.67 -22.45
C SER A 16 -15.16 -38.38 -23.04
N LEU A 17 -14.01 -37.89 -22.54
CA LEU A 17 -13.37 -36.67 -23.00
C LEU A 17 -12.08 -36.93 -23.79
N THR A 18 -11.89 -38.17 -24.28
CA THR A 18 -10.69 -38.56 -25.03
C THR A 18 -10.61 -37.82 -26.36
N GLU A 19 -11.73 -37.73 -27.08
CA GLU A 19 -11.81 -37.12 -28.42
C GLU A 19 -11.69 -35.59 -28.37
N THR A 20 -12.32 -34.95 -27.39
CA THR A 20 -12.27 -33.48 -27.19
C THR A 20 -10.97 -33.02 -26.55
N LYS A 21 -10.07 -33.94 -26.20
CA LYS A 21 -8.86 -33.71 -25.39
C LYS A 21 -9.14 -33.00 -24.04
N GLY A 22 -10.38 -33.03 -23.58
CA GLY A 22 -10.81 -32.41 -22.33
C GLY A 22 -10.20 -33.08 -21.10
N PHE A 23 -10.37 -32.44 -19.95
CA PHE A 23 -9.96 -32.96 -18.64
C PHE A 23 -11.00 -32.58 -17.59
N LYS A 24 -11.17 -33.44 -16.58
CA LYS A 24 -11.96 -33.16 -15.38
C LYS A 24 -11.00 -32.94 -14.21
N GLU A 25 -11.30 -31.97 -13.36
CA GLU A 25 -10.57 -31.71 -12.12
C GLU A 25 -11.48 -31.97 -10.92
N GLU A 26 -11.16 -32.98 -10.12
CA GLU A 26 -12.00 -33.40 -9.00
C GLU A 26 -11.12 -33.83 -7.82
N ARG A 27 -11.67 -33.80 -6.60
CA ARG A 27 -10.99 -34.40 -5.45
C ARG A 27 -10.95 -35.91 -5.63
N ILE A 28 -9.81 -36.53 -5.32
CA ILE A 28 -9.63 -37.96 -5.53
C ILE A 28 -10.65 -38.79 -4.75
N VAL A 29 -11.11 -38.29 -3.60
CA VAL A 29 -12.11 -38.97 -2.75
C VAL A 29 -13.51 -39.02 -3.36
N GLN A 30 -13.84 -38.08 -4.26
CA GLN A 30 -15.11 -37.97 -4.97
C GLN A 30 -15.05 -38.54 -6.39
N ALA A 31 -13.84 -38.76 -6.91
CA ALA A 31 -13.65 -39.21 -8.28
C ALA A 31 -14.01 -40.70 -8.42
N LYS A 32 -14.88 -41.02 -9.40
CA LYS A 32 -15.25 -42.40 -9.74
C LYS A 32 -14.19 -43.08 -10.61
N ILE A 33 -12.99 -43.24 -10.05
CA ILE A 33 -11.79 -43.77 -10.72
C ILE A 33 -11.44 -45.14 -10.11
N PRO A 34 -10.96 -46.12 -10.90
CA PRO A 34 -10.43 -47.37 -10.35
C PRO A 34 -9.24 -47.07 -9.42
N MET A 35 -9.32 -47.50 -8.16
CA MET A 35 -8.16 -47.50 -7.27
C MET A 35 -7.43 -48.83 -7.35
N ILE A 36 -6.10 -48.75 -7.42
CA ILE A 36 -5.20 -49.90 -7.44
C ILE A 36 -4.22 -49.71 -6.29
N SER A 37 -4.20 -50.66 -5.36
CA SER A 37 -3.21 -50.69 -4.29
C SER A 37 -2.16 -51.75 -4.61
N PHE A 38 -0.89 -51.41 -4.39
CA PHE A 38 0.22 -52.35 -4.53
C PHE A 38 0.76 -52.66 -3.14
N VAL A 39 0.78 -53.93 -2.78
CA VAL A 39 1.46 -54.42 -1.58
C VAL A 39 2.61 -55.31 -2.01
N ARG A 40 3.84 -54.90 -1.72
CA ARG A 40 5.03 -55.69 -2.02
C ARG A 40 5.38 -56.56 -0.82
N LEU A 41 5.05 -57.85 -0.90
CA LEU A 41 5.40 -58.86 0.09
C LEU A 41 6.60 -59.67 -0.42
N GLY A 42 7.81 -59.16 -0.18
CA GLY A 42 9.06 -59.86 -0.50
C GLY A 42 9.54 -59.77 -1.97
N ASN A 43 10.33 -60.77 -2.38
CA ASN A 43 10.89 -60.88 -3.73
C ASN A 43 9.88 -61.52 -4.67
N CYS A 44 9.54 -60.83 -5.75
CA CYS A 44 8.57 -61.29 -6.75
C CYS A 44 9.30 -61.87 -7.96
N SER A 45 8.98 -63.11 -8.35
CA SER A 45 9.51 -63.76 -9.56
C SER A 45 8.81 -63.31 -10.85
N LEU A 46 7.70 -62.57 -10.73
CA LEU A 46 6.97 -62.04 -11.87
C LEU A 46 7.65 -60.78 -12.42
N SER A 47 7.76 -60.70 -13.74
CA SER A 47 8.27 -59.50 -14.39
C SER A 47 7.30 -58.33 -14.23
N LYS A 48 7.83 -57.09 -14.23
CA LYS A 48 7.02 -55.86 -14.13
C LYS A 48 5.93 -55.81 -15.23
N SER A 49 6.25 -56.24 -16.45
CA SER A 49 5.32 -56.25 -17.58
C SER A 49 4.19 -57.27 -17.40
N GLU A 50 4.49 -58.44 -16.83
CA GLU A 50 3.49 -59.47 -16.60
C GLU A 50 2.50 -59.08 -15.49
N ILE A 51 3.00 -58.43 -14.44
CA ILE A 51 2.16 -57.83 -13.39
C ILE A 51 1.26 -56.76 -14.01
N LEU A 52 1.82 -55.83 -14.78
CA LEU A 52 1.07 -54.74 -15.41
C LEU A 52 -0.03 -55.25 -16.34
N ASN A 53 0.27 -56.25 -17.18
CA ASN A 53 -0.69 -56.81 -18.13
C ASN A 53 -1.84 -57.56 -17.43
N LYS A 54 -1.55 -58.32 -16.36
CA LYS A 54 -2.59 -58.97 -15.54
C LYS A 54 -3.49 -57.93 -14.88
N LEU A 55 -2.91 -56.84 -14.40
CA LEU A 55 -3.62 -55.75 -13.73
C LEU A 55 -4.52 -54.97 -14.70
N LEU A 56 -4.02 -54.60 -15.87
CA LEU A 56 -4.81 -53.92 -16.92
C LEU A 56 -6.03 -54.75 -17.35
N ARG A 57 -5.86 -56.07 -17.51
CA ARG A 57 -6.98 -56.99 -17.82
C ARG A 57 -8.03 -57.04 -16.71
N ALA A 58 -7.60 -57.03 -15.44
CA ALA A 58 -8.52 -57.03 -14.31
C ALA A 58 -9.31 -55.71 -14.19
N ILE A 59 -8.66 -54.57 -14.48
CA ILE A 59 -9.32 -53.25 -14.48
C ILE A 59 -10.38 -53.17 -15.58
N ASP A 60 -10.07 -53.61 -16.80
CA ASP A 60 -11.02 -53.56 -17.92
C ASP A 60 -12.25 -54.45 -17.71
N GLY A 61 -12.14 -55.53 -16.93
CA GLY A 61 -13.27 -56.38 -16.53
C GLY A 61 -14.07 -55.87 -15.31
N SER A 62 -13.51 -54.94 -14.52
CA SER A 62 -14.14 -54.47 -13.29
C SER A 62 -15.21 -53.39 -13.56
N LYS A 63 -16.46 -53.65 -13.13
CA LYS A 63 -17.57 -52.68 -13.20
C LYS A 63 -17.66 -51.76 -11.98
N LEU A 64 -16.93 -52.05 -10.91
CA LEU A 64 -16.98 -51.30 -9.65
C LEU A 64 -16.07 -50.06 -9.72
N ARG A 65 -16.70 -48.89 -9.89
CA ARG A 65 -16.08 -47.57 -9.74
C ARG A 65 -16.72 -46.87 -8.56
N LEU A 66 -16.24 -47.16 -7.35
CA LEU A 66 -16.72 -46.53 -6.11
C LEU A 66 -15.89 -45.27 -5.81
N GLN A 67 -16.54 -44.27 -5.22
CA GLN A 67 -15.84 -43.12 -4.64
C GLN A 67 -15.19 -43.57 -3.34
N ILE A 68 -14.01 -43.05 -3.00
CA ILE A 68 -13.32 -43.41 -1.75
C ILE A 68 -14.19 -43.06 -0.54
N GLU A 69 -14.92 -41.93 -0.61
CA GLU A 69 -15.86 -41.53 0.44
C GLU A 69 -16.99 -42.56 0.67
N GLN A 70 -17.40 -43.30 -0.37
CA GLN A 70 -18.40 -44.35 -0.27
C GLN A 70 -17.83 -45.67 0.27
N MET A 71 -16.51 -45.81 0.34
CA MET A 71 -15.86 -46.99 0.93
C MET A 71 -15.83 -46.95 2.46
N THR A 72 -16.30 -45.87 3.08
CA THR A 72 -16.37 -45.72 4.54
C THR A 72 -17.25 -46.78 5.20
N SER A 73 -18.40 -47.12 4.59
CA SER A 73 -19.28 -48.19 5.08
C SER A 73 -18.59 -49.55 5.02
N ILE A 74 -17.89 -49.84 3.92
CA ILE A 74 -17.12 -51.08 3.73
C ILE A 74 -15.95 -51.13 4.71
N ALA A 75 -15.26 -50.02 4.94
CA ALA A 75 -14.17 -49.93 5.92
C ALA A 75 -14.67 -50.28 7.32
N HIS A 76 -15.83 -49.75 7.71
CA HIS A 76 -16.46 -50.09 8.99
C HIS A 76 -16.85 -51.58 9.08
N GLU A 77 -17.42 -52.16 8.03
CA GLU A 77 -17.72 -53.61 7.96
C GLU A 77 -16.46 -54.48 8.10
N LEU A 78 -15.32 -53.98 7.62
CA LEU A 78 -14.02 -54.66 7.68
C LEU A 78 -13.23 -54.34 8.96
N GLY A 79 -13.79 -53.57 9.91
CA GLY A 79 -13.13 -53.18 11.15
C GLY A 79 -11.97 -52.20 10.97
N VAL A 80 -11.98 -51.41 9.89
CA VAL A 80 -10.99 -50.36 9.61
C VAL A 80 -11.55 -49.03 10.10
N ASP A 81 -10.82 -48.41 11.03
CA ASP A 81 -11.19 -47.10 11.57
C ASP A 81 -11.10 -45.99 10.50
N VAL A 82 -12.15 -45.17 10.45
CA VAL A 82 -12.23 -44.00 9.57
C VAL A 82 -12.05 -42.75 10.42
N ASP A 83 -11.04 -41.96 10.09
CA ASP A 83 -10.63 -40.74 10.77
C ASP A 83 -11.72 -39.64 10.81
N GLU A 84 -12.67 -39.69 9.88
CA GLU A 84 -13.78 -38.73 9.81
C GLU A 84 -14.99 -39.10 10.68
N ASN A 85 -15.01 -40.31 11.23
CA ASN A 85 -16.12 -40.79 12.07
C ASN A 85 -16.03 -40.33 13.53
N CYS A 86 -14.97 -39.62 13.92
CA CYS A 86 -14.90 -39.04 15.26
C CYS A 86 -16.00 -37.97 15.45
N PRO A 87 -16.63 -37.91 16.65
CA PRO A 87 -17.70 -36.95 16.93
C PRO A 87 -17.30 -35.49 16.63
N GLU A 88 -16.07 -35.12 16.95
CA GLU A 88 -15.52 -33.78 16.72
C GLU A 88 -15.52 -33.41 15.22
N SER A 89 -15.13 -34.35 14.35
CA SER A 89 -15.16 -34.14 12.89
C SER A 89 -16.59 -34.06 12.37
N GLN A 90 -17.51 -34.86 12.91
CA GLN A 90 -18.91 -34.87 12.48
C GLN A 90 -19.64 -33.57 12.86
N ASN A 91 -19.47 -33.11 14.10
CA ASN A 91 -20.02 -31.83 14.57
C ASN A 91 -19.45 -30.66 13.76
N ALA A 92 -18.13 -30.63 13.59
CA ALA A 92 -17.46 -29.65 12.75
C ALA A 92 -17.97 -29.64 11.30
N ARG A 93 -18.22 -30.82 10.72
CA ARG A 93 -18.78 -30.95 9.36
C ARG A 93 -20.20 -30.38 9.29
N GLN A 94 -21.05 -30.67 10.28
CA GLN A 94 -22.41 -30.13 10.34
C GLN A 94 -22.39 -28.60 10.41
N ASN A 95 -21.55 -28.02 11.28
CA ASN A 95 -21.39 -26.57 11.41
C ASN A 95 -20.88 -25.92 10.11
N ALA A 96 -19.87 -26.53 9.47
CA ALA A 96 -19.36 -26.04 8.19
C ALA A 96 -20.42 -26.13 7.08
N ASN A 97 -21.19 -27.22 7.03
CA ASN A 97 -22.26 -27.41 6.06
C ASN A 97 -23.38 -26.38 6.24
N ALA A 98 -23.77 -26.07 7.48
CA ALA A 98 -24.80 -25.08 7.78
C ALA A 98 -24.46 -23.71 7.15
N ILE A 99 -23.24 -23.22 7.38
CA ILE A 99 -22.76 -21.97 6.78
C ILE A 99 -22.76 -22.05 5.25
N THR A 100 -22.24 -23.14 4.68
CA THR A 100 -22.13 -23.24 3.22
C THR A 100 -23.46 -23.48 2.51
N ALA A 101 -24.49 -23.97 3.20
CA ALA A 101 -25.83 -24.14 2.65
C ALA A 101 -26.55 -22.81 2.38
N GLU A 102 -26.17 -21.75 3.10
CA GLU A 102 -26.70 -20.39 2.91
C GLU A 102 -26.10 -19.68 1.67
N ILE A 103 -25.06 -20.24 1.07
CA ILE A 103 -24.31 -19.63 -0.03
C ILE A 103 -24.92 -20.02 -1.38
N GLU A 104 -25.96 -19.32 -1.79
CA GLU A 104 -26.51 -19.42 -3.15
C GLU A 104 -25.68 -18.59 -4.15
N ASP A 105 -25.39 -17.35 -3.79
CA ASP A 105 -24.55 -16.44 -4.57
C ASP A 105 -23.46 -15.82 -3.70
N ILE A 106 -22.21 -16.02 -4.10
CA ILE A 106 -21.02 -15.57 -3.36
C ILE A 106 -20.98 -14.06 -3.17
N LEU A 107 -21.37 -13.28 -4.18
CA LEU A 107 -21.34 -11.82 -4.10
C LEU A 107 -22.37 -11.32 -3.09
N LYS A 108 -23.61 -11.79 -3.23
CA LYS A 108 -24.70 -11.46 -2.30
C LYS A 108 -24.39 -11.92 -0.89
N PHE A 109 -23.76 -13.08 -0.73
CA PHE A 109 -23.34 -13.58 0.57
C PHE A 109 -22.30 -12.67 1.21
N LYS A 110 -21.26 -12.24 0.47
CA LYS A 110 -20.26 -11.29 0.99
C LYS A 110 -20.90 -9.97 1.43
N GLU A 111 -21.80 -9.41 0.61
CA GLU A 111 -22.45 -8.13 0.92
C GLU A 111 -23.39 -8.20 2.14
N THR A 112 -24.05 -9.34 2.35
CA THR A 112 -25.04 -9.50 3.44
C THR A 112 -24.44 -10.08 4.71
N GLN A 113 -23.56 -11.08 4.61
CA GLN A 113 -23.02 -11.82 5.75
C GLN A 113 -21.62 -11.34 6.17
N LEU A 114 -20.88 -10.66 5.30
CA LEU A 114 -19.55 -10.11 5.60
C LEU A 114 -19.44 -8.61 5.22
N PRO A 115 -20.31 -7.74 5.76
CA PRO A 115 -20.42 -6.34 5.33
C PRO A 115 -19.31 -5.41 5.81
N MET A 116 -18.52 -5.77 6.83
CA MET A 116 -17.51 -4.88 7.41
C MET A 116 -16.24 -4.76 6.56
N GLN A 117 -16.01 -5.69 5.63
CA GLN A 117 -14.95 -5.64 4.63
C GLN A 117 -15.39 -5.01 3.29
N GLY A 118 -14.52 -5.05 2.28
CA GLY A 118 -14.86 -4.56 0.93
C GLY A 118 -14.90 -3.03 0.83
N GLN A 119 -15.99 -2.47 0.31
CA GLN A 119 -16.07 -1.03 -0.04
C GLN A 119 -15.92 -0.11 1.18
N ILE A 120 -16.53 -0.46 2.31
CA ILE A 120 -16.43 0.36 3.52
C ILE A 120 -14.99 0.38 4.04
N TRP A 121 -14.29 -0.75 3.96
CA TRP A 121 -12.90 -0.86 4.38
C TRP A 121 -11.94 -0.15 3.42
N LYS A 122 -12.20 -0.20 2.10
CA LYS A 122 -11.47 0.61 1.11
C LYS A 122 -11.61 2.10 1.37
N ALA A 123 -12.83 2.56 1.66
CA ALA A 123 -13.09 3.97 1.98
C ALA A 123 -12.45 4.41 3.31
N VAL A 124 -12.42 3.53 4.32
CA VAL A 124 -11.68 3.82 5.57
C VAL A 124 -10.18 3.92 5.28
N THR A 125 -9.63 3.03 4.46
CA THR A 125 -8.21 3.04 4.10
C THR A 125 -7.82 4.31 3.35
N SER A 126 -8.62 4.74 2.37
CA SER A 126 -8.33 5.98 1.64
C SER A 126 -8.32 7.19 2.57
N LEU A 127 -9.27 7.28 3.51
CA LEU A 127 -9.31 8.35 4.52
C LEU A 127 -8.16 8.28 5.52
N GLU A 128 -7.62 7.09 5.81
CA GLU A 128 -6.42 6.93 6.63
C GLU A 128 -5.18 7.49 5.95
N LYS A 129 -5.08 7.35 4.62
CA LYS A 129 -3.99 7.97 3.83
C LYS A 129 -4.14 9.50 3.76
N GLU A 130 -5.37 10.03 3.74
CA GLU A 130 -5.67 11.48 3.70
C GLU A 130 -5.67 12.20 5.08
N GLU A 131 -5.42 11.50 6.18
CA GLU A 131 -5.51 12.01 7.57
C GLU A 131 -6.85 12.68 7.96
N CYS A 132 -7.96 12.28 7.33
CA CYS A 132 -9.26 12.92 7.57
C CYS A 132 -10.00 12.32 8.78
N ARG A 133 -9.73 12.84 9.99
CA ARG A 133 -10.28 12.32 11.27
C ARG A 133 -11.81 12.27 11.33
N LEU A 134 -12.49 13.36 10.99
CA LEU A 134 -13.97 13.47 11.10
C LEU A 134 -14.71 12.50 10.17
N ARG A 135 -14.22 12.31 8.93
CA ARG A 135 -14.85 11.38 7.98
C ARG A 135 -14.60 9.92 8.37
N LYS A 136 -13.45 9.62 8.98
CA LYS A 136 -13.10 8.29 9.48
C LYS A 136 -14.03 7.84 10.61
N GLU A 137 -14.32 8.70 11.59
CA GLU A 137 -15.22 8.37 12.71
C GLU A 137 -16.64 8.05 12.22
N ASN A 138 -17.12 8.77 11.20
CA ASN A 138 -18.42 8.48 10.57
C ASN A 138 -18.46 7.10 9.90
N LEU A 139 -17.41 6.70 9.18
CA LEU A 139 -17.35 5.37 8.56
C LEU A 139 -17.20 4.24 9.58
N ARG A 140 -16.44 4.43 10.66
CA ARG A 140 -16.35 3.45 11.75
C ARG A 140 -17.67 3.30 12.49
N SER A 141 -18.41 4.39 12.70
CA SER A 141 -19.77 4.35 13.24
C SER A 141 -20.73 3.58 12.31
N LYS A 142 -20.59 3.77 10.99
CA LYS A 142 -21.34 3.00 10.00
C LYS A 142 -20.97 1.51 10.02
N GLN A 143 -19.69 1.14 10.15
CA GLN A 143 -19.29 -0.27 10.32
C GLN A 143 -19.94 -0.89 11.55
N ASN A 144 -19.90 -0.20 12.70
CA ASN A 144 -20.51 -0.68 13.93
C ASN A 144 -22.04 -0.85 13.83
N SER A 145 -22.72 -0.12 12.93
CA SER A 145 -24.17 -0.25 12.75
C SER A 145 -24.63 -1.57 12.12
N TYR A 146 -23.75 -2.31 11.43
CA TYR A 146 -24.12 -3.57 10.77
C TYR A 146 -24.29 -4.75 11.73
N GLY A 147 -23.72 -4.70 12.93
CA GLY A 147 -23.73 -5.82 13.88
C GLY A 147 -22.99 -7.07 13.36
N ILE A 148 -23.10 -8.18 14.09
CA ILE A 148 -22.52 -9.47 13.70
C ILE A 148 -23.60 -10.29 13.01
N SER A 149 -23.33 -10.76 11.80
CA SER A 149 -24.25 -11.56 10.99
C SER A 149 -24.46 -12.97 11.56
N GLU A 150 -25.51 -13.67 11.10
CA GLU A 150 -25.82 -15.04 11.55
C GLU A 150 -24.71 -16.03 11.18
N SER A 151 -24.22 -15.95 9.93
CA SER A 151 -23.13 -16.82 9.49
C SER A 151 -21.83 -16.51 10.27
N MET A 152 -21.56 -15.24 10.63
CA MET A 152 -20.41 -14.90 11.47
C MET A 152 -20.56 -15.35 12.92
N ASN A 153 -21.76 -15.28 13.51
CA ASN A 153 -22.00 -15.84 14.84
C ASN A 153 -21.77 -17.36 14.86
N SER A 154 -22.25 -18.07 13.84
CA SER A 154 -22.01 -19.50 13.65
C SER A 154 -20.53 -19.81 13.49
N PHE A 155 -19.81 -19.01 12.69
CA PHE A 155 -18.37 -19.13 12.52
C PHE A 155 -17.62 -18.93 13.84
N LEU A 156 -17.88 -17.82 14.56
CA LEU A 156 -17.23 -17.50 15.84
C LEU A 156 -17.47 -18.56 16.91
N SER A 157 -18.69 -19.09 16.98
CA SER A 157 -19.03 -20.20 17.87
C SER A 157 -18.20 -21.45 17.54
N ALA A 158 -18.13 -21.83 16.25
CA ALA A 158 -17.42 -23.02 15.81
C ALA A 158 -15.89 -22.93 16.01
N ILE A 159 -15.28 -21.77 15.78
CA ILE A 159 -13.83 -21.59 16.01
C ILE A 159 -13.47 -21.49 17.50
N SER A 160 -14.42 -21.13 18.36
CA SER A 160 -14.22 -21.10 19.82
C SER A 160 -14.19 -22.51 20.42
N GLY A 161 -14.83 -23.49 19.78
CA GLY A 161 -14.85 -24.89 20.22
C GLY A 161 -13.51 -25.61 20.12
N SER A 162 -13.42 -26.81 20.70
CA SER A 162 -12.25 -27.70 20.60
C SER A 162 -12.09 -28.33 19.21
N GLU A 163 -13.17 -28.38 18.43
CA GLU A 163 -13.23 -28.96 17.08
C GLU A 163 -12.87 -27.98 15.95
N ARG A 164 -12.37 -26.78 16.29
CA ARG A 164 -12.04 -25.68 15.37
C ARG A 164 -11.18 -26.11 14.17
N CYS A 165 -10.23 -27.04 14.38
CA CYS A 165 -9.34 -27.51 13.32
C CYS A 165 -10.09 -28.30 12.24
N TYR A 166 -10.98 -29.20 12.68
CA TYR A 166 -11.86 -29.93 11.77
C TYR A 166 -12.81 -28.98 11.06
N PHE A 167 -13.40 -28.03 11.80
CA PHE A 167 -14.36 -27.07 11.26
C PHE A 167 -13.75 -26.22 10.15
N LEU A 168 -12.59 -25.60 10.39
CA LEU A 168 -11.92 -24.76 9.40
C LEU A 168 -11.50 -25.54 8.14
N LYS A 169 -11.08 -26.80 8.31
CA LYS A 169 -10.74 -27.67 7.16
C LYS A 169 -11.98 -28.09 6.36
N TRP A 170 -13.09 -28.40 7.01
CA TRP A 170 -14.37 -28.66 6.33
C TRP A 170 -14.89 -27.41 5.61
N LEU A 171 -14.89 -26.27 6.29
CA LEU A 171 -15.33 -24.99 5.71
C LEU A 171 -14.50 -24.63 4.48
N ARG A 172 -13.17 -24.69 4.58
CA ARG A 172 -12.27 -24.50 3.43
C ARG A 172 -12.61 -25.45 2.29
N THR A 173 -12.81 -26.74 2.60
CA THR A 173 -13.13 -27.76 1.61
C THR A 173 -14.43 -27.47 0.86
N ASN A 174 -15.47 -27.08 1.60
CA ASN A 174 -16.78 -26.76 1.02
C ASN A 174 -16.71 -25.49 0.16
N LEU A 175 -16.06 -24.43 0.64
CA LEU A 175 -15.89 -23.17 -0.08
C LEU A 175 -15.06 -23.34 -1.37
N ASP A 176 -14.00 -24.15 -1.33
CA ASP A 176 -13.20 -24.50 -2.51
C ASP A 176 -14.02 -25.25 -3.56
N ASN A 177 -14.94 -26.12 -3.13
CA ASN A 177 -15.82 -26.87 -4.05
C ASN A 177 -16.85 -25.93 -4.70
N LEU A 178 -17.52 -25.08 -3.90
CA LEU A 178 -18.47 -24.07 -4.40
C LEU A 178 -17.81 -23.12 -5.40
N SER A 179 -16.64 -22.57 -5.04
CA SER A 179 -15.90 -21.67 -5.91
C SER A 179 -15.47 -22.36 -7.20
N ARG A 180 -15.09 -23.64 -7.16
CA ARG A 180 -14.61 -24.37 -8.34
C ARG A 180 -15.68 -24.56 -9.40
N GLU A 181 -16.92 -24.86 -9.02
CA GLU A 181 -18.01 -25.02 -9.97
C GLU A 181 -18.23 -23.71 -10.75
N LYS A 182 -18.40 -22.59 -10.04
CA LYS A 182 -18.62 -21.26 -10.64
C LYS A 182 -17.39 -20.77 -11.44
N LEU A 183 -16.18 -20.90 -10.88
CA LEU A 183 -14.94 -20.48 -11.54
C LEU A 183 -14.61 -21.31 -12.78
N SER A 184 -14.95 -22.60 -12.80
CA SER A 184 -14.72 -23.46 -13.97
C SER A 184 -15.54 -23.00 -15.17
N TRP A 185 -16.81 -22.66 -14.95
CA TRP A 185 -17.71 -22.09 -15.94
C TRP A 185 -17.23 -20.70 -16.43
N LEU A 186 -16.88 -19.80 -15.50
CA LEU A 186 -16.35 -18.47 -15.85
C LEU A 186 -15.05 -18.54 -16.67
N ARG A 187 -14.14 -19.47 -16.35
CA ARG A 187 -12.90 -19.68 -17.10
C ARG A 187 -13.14 -20.25 -18.50
N GLU A 188 -14.19 -21.04 -18.69
CA GLU A 188 -14.56 -21.55 -20.01
C GLU A 188 -15.14 -20.42 -20.88
N GLN A 189 -16.05 -19.62 -20.32
CA GLN A 189 -16.54 -18.39 -20.94
C GLN A 189 -15.40 -17.44 -21.31
N TYR A 190 -14.44 -17.22 -20.39
CA TYR A 190 -13.26 -16.40 -20.63
C TYR A 190 -12.47 -16.90 -21.84
N LYS A 191 -12.21 -18.21 -21.95
CA LYS A 191 -11.46 -18.80 -23.08
C LYS A 191 -12.19 -18.70 -24.42
N GLU A 192 -13.51 -18.76 -24.42
CA GLU A 192 -14.31 -18.59 -25.64
C GLU A 192 -14.29 -17.14 -26.09
N LYS A 193 -14.54 -16.21 -25.15
CA LYS A 193 -14.57 -14.77 -25.39
C LYS A 193 -13.20 -14.19 -25.73
N SER A 194 -12.12 -14.73 -25.17
CA SER A 194 -10.74 -14.35 -25.50
C SER A 194 -10.38 -14.70 -26.94
N LYS A 195 -10.93 -15.79 -27.49
CA LYS A 195 -10.76 -16.14 -28.92
C LYS A 195 -11.53 -15.20 -29.85
N ALA A 196 -12.58 -14.54 -29.33
CA ALA A 196 -13.39 -13.59 -30.07
C ALA A 196 -12.90 -12.13 -29.98
N PHE A 197 -11.80 -11.85 -29.26
CA PHE A 197 -11.21 -10.50 -29.08
C PHE A 197 -12.17 -9.41 -28.52
N ASN A 198 -13.14 -9.79 -27.68
CA ASN A 198 -14.07 -8.83 -27.04
C ASN A 198 -13.52 -8.30 -25.71
N ASN A 199 -12.72 -7.23 -25.75
CA ASN A 199 -12.06 -6.67 -24.54
C ASN A 199 -13.01 -6.18 -23.43
N SER A 200 -14.23 -5.72 -23.74
CA SER A 200 -15.19 -5.25 -22.72
C SER A 200 -15.85 -6.39 -21.93
N GLU A 201 -16.22 -7.47 -22.62
CA GLU A 201 -16.82 -8.65 -21.98
C GLU A 201 -15.79 -9.43 -21.15
N ILE A 202 -14.53 -9.44 -21.60
CA ILE A 202 -13.40 -10.03 -20.85
C ILE A 202 -13.22 -9.31 -19.51
N LYS A 203 -13.30 -7.96 -19.49
CA LYS A 203 -13.23 -7.19 -18.24
C LYS A 203 -14.36 -7.51 -17.28
N GLU A 204 -15.57 -7.71 -17.78
CA GLU A 204 -16.70 -8.11 -16.95
C GLU A 204 -16.52 -9.52 -16.37
N ILE A 205 -16.00 -10.46 -17.18
CA ILE A 205 -15.69 -11.82 -16.71
C ILE A 205 -14.56 -11.79 -15.66
N ASP A 206 -13.51 -10.97 -15.84
CA ASP A 206 -12.43 -10.81 -14.84
C ASP A 206 -12.95 -10.23 -13.53
N LYS A 207 -13.85 -9.25 -13.61
CA LYS A 207 -14.55 -8.71 -12.44
C LYS A 207 -15.40 -9.78 -11.77
N GLN A 208 -16.11 -10.61 -12.53
CA GLN A 208 -16.87 -11.72 -11.97
C GLN A 208 -16.00 -12.83 -11.38
N LEU A 209 -14.83 -13.11 -11.96
CA LEU A 209 -13.86 -14.09 -11.46
C LEU A 209 -13.28 -13.68 -10.11
N SER A 210 -12.85 -12.42 -9.97
CA SER A 210 -12.35 -11.87 -8.70
C SER A 210 -13.44 -11.88 -7.62
N ASN A 211 -14.64 -11.44 -7.99
CA ASN A 211 -15.81 -11.37 -7.12
C ASN A 211 -16.38 -12.73 -6.69
N SER A 212 -16.22 -13.77 -7.52
CA SER A 212 -16.73 -15.12 -7.26
C SER A 212 -15.79 -15.99 -6.40
N SER A 213 -14.69 -15.44 -5.88
CA SER A 213 -13.82 -16.15 -4.94
C SER A 213 -14.35 -16.02 -3.51
N LEU A 214 -14.47 -17.11 -2.76
CA LEU A 214 -14.78 -17.06 -1.32
C LEU A 214 -13.99 -18.15 -0.61
N GLY A 215 -13.31 -17.76 0.46
CA GLY A 215 -12.47 -18.64 1.26
C GLY A 215 -12.45 -18.22 2.72
N THR A 216 -11.80 -19.03 3.55
CA THR A 216 -11.76 -18.81 5.01
C THR A 216 -11.12 -17.48 5.39
N GLU A 217 -10.21 -16.94 4.57
CA GLU A 217 -9.64 -15.61 4.80
C GLU A 217 -10.67 -14.49 4.88
N HIS A 218 -11.77 -14.58 4.13
CA HIS A 218 -12.83 -13.57 4.16
C HIS A 218 -13.55 -13.54 5.52
N PHE A 219 -13.70 -14.69 6.19
CA PHE A 219 -14.27 -14.78 7.53
C PHE A 219 -13.30 -14.24 8.60
N PHE A 220 -12.01 -14.55 8.46
CA PHE A 220 -10.99 -14.00 9.36
C PHE A 220 -10.83 -12.47 9.20
N ARG A 221 -10.92 -11.97 7.97
CA ARG A 221 -10.88 -10.55 7.67
C ARG A 221 -12.09 -9.82 8.27
N GLU A 222 -13.29 -10.37 8.10
CA GLU A 222 -14.51 -9.84 8.72
C GLU A 222 -14.39 -9.82 10.26
N MET A 223 -13.91 -10.90 10.87
CA MET A 223 -13.65 -10.97 12.31
C MET A 223 -12.68 -9.87 12.78
N GLY A 224 -11.60 -9.61 12.02
CA GLY A 224 -10.66 -8.53 12.30
C GLY A 224 -11.30 -7.15 12.19
N GLN A 225 -12.15 -6.91 11.18
CA GLN A 225 -12.85 -5.64 11.01
C GLN A 225 -13.92 -5.40 12.09
N ILE A 226 -14.64 -6.45 12.51
CA ILE A 226 -15.57 -6.39 13.65
C ILE A 226 -14.82 -5.94 14.91
N TYR A 227 -13.64 -6.52 15.16
CA TYR A 227 -12.81 -6.12 16.29
C TYR A 227 -12.34 -4.66 16.17
N GLU A 228 -11.74 -4.28 15.04
CA GLU A 228 -11.25 -2.91 14.78
C GLU A 228 -12.35 -1.86 14.96
N ALA A 229 -13.55 -2.12 14.43
CA ALA A 229 -14.70 -1.24 14.58
C ALA A 229 -15.14 -1.15 16.06
N SER A 230 -15.18 -2.26 16.78
CA SER A 230 -15.60 -2.28 18.20
C SER A 230 -14.66 -1.52 19.12
N VAL A 231 -13.35 -1.47 18.82
CA VAL A 231 -12.35 -0.77 19.65
C VAL A 231 -12.52 0.75 19.57
N THR A 232 -13.17 1.27 18.52
CA THR A 232 -13.50 2.70 18.41
C THR A 232 -14.62 3.14 19.36
N LEU A 233 -15.39 2.20 19.92
CA LEU A 233 -16.43 2.47 20.89
C LEU A 233 -15.85 2.72 22.30
N PRO A 234 -16.58 3.43 23.19
CA PRO A 234 -16.18 3.62 24.58
C PRO A 234 -15.92 2.30 25.31
N GLU A 235 -15.03 2.31 26.30
CA GLU A 235 -14.67 1.10 27.09
C GLU A 235 -15.85 0.50 27.87
N SER A 236 -16.85 1.32 28.18
CA SER A 236 -18.09 0.91 28.84
C SER A 236 -19.09 0.22 27.90
N ASP A 237 -18.86 0.21 26.59
CA ASP A 237 -19.78 -0.38 25.63
C ASP A 237 -19.77 -1.92 25.72
N LEU A 238 -20.97 -2.51 25.82
CA LEU A 238 -21.17 -3.97 25.93
C LEU A 238 -20.61 -4.71 24.70
N SER A 239 -20.75 -4.14 23.51
CA SER A 239 -20.28 -4.75 22.25
C SER A 239 -18.76 -4.86 22.26
N ARG A 240 -18.08 -3.80 22.72
CA ARG A 240 -16.61 -3.81 22.86
C ARG A 240 -16.17 -4.86 23.87
N GLN A 241 -16.85 -4.99 25.01
CA GLN A 241 -16.52 -5.98 26.04
C GLN A 241 -16.69 -7.42 25.55
N GLN A 242 -17.78 -7.69 24.83
CA GLN A 242 -18.05 -9.02 24.27
C GLN A 242 -16.99 -9.45 23.25
N LEU A 243 -16.38 -8.52 22.52
CA LEU A 243 -15.45 -8.82 21.43
C LEU A 243 -13.96 -8.81 21.83
N GLN A 244 -13.62 -8.49 23.09
CA GLN A 244 -12.23 -8.43 23.56
C GLN A 244 -11.48 -9.78 23.49
N HIS A 245 -12.21 -10.89 23.42
CA HIS A 245 -11.61 -12.22 23.36
C HIS A 245 -11.13 -12.61 21.95
N LEU A 246 -11.58 -11.93 20.89
CA LEU A 246 -11.27 -12.29 19.50
C LEU A 246 -9.76 -12.31 19.18
N PRO A 247 -8.93 -11.33 19.62
CA PRO A 247 -7.50 -11.39 19.35
C PRO A 247 -6.82 -12.60 20.00
N ARG A 248 -7.28 -13.01 21.20
CA ARG A 248 -6.78 -14.20 21.90
C ARG A 248 -7.16 -15.48 21.15
N LEU A 249 -8.38 -15.54 20.64
CA LEU A 249 -8.85 -16.67 19.83
C LEU A 249 -8.04 -16.81 18.53
N CYS A 250 -7.77 -15.70 17.83
CA CYS A 250 -6.94 -15.72 16.64
C CYS A 250 -5.48 -16.09 16.94
N ALA A 251 -4.93 -15.64 18.08
CA ALA A 251 -3.60 -16.05 18.52
C ALA A 251 -3.51 -17.57 18.78
N GLN A 252 -4.57 -18.20 19.32
CA GLN A 252 -4.64 -19.65 19.45
C GLN A 252 -4.66 -20.35 18.08
N LEU A 253 -5.46 -19.85 17.14
CA LEU A 253 -5.50 -20.39 15.78
C LEU A 253 -4.13 -20.31 15.08
N LEU A 254 -3.36 -19.25 15.35
CA LEU A 254 -1.99 -19.11 14.83
C LEU A 254 -1.05 -20.19 15.38
N ILE A 255 -1.18 -20.53 16.67
CA ILE A 255 -0.46 -21.65 17.31
C ILE A 255 -0.92 -22.99 16.71
N ASP A 256 -2.22 -23.15 16.45
CA ASP A 256 -2.78 -24.33 15.77
C ASP A 256 -2.33 -24.46 14.29
N GLY A 257 -1.57 -23.48 13.79
CA GLY A 257 -0.97 -23.48 12.47
C GLY A 257 -1.86 -22.92 11.36
N PHE A 258 -2.92 -22.18 11.71
CA PHE A 258 -3.72 -21.42 10.76
C PHE A 258 -3.08 -20.06 10.47
N PRO A 259 -3.05 -19.63 9.20
CA PRO A 259 -2.39 -18.38 8.84
C PRO A 259 -3.18 -17.15 9.29
N LEU A 260 -2.47 -16.14 9.80
CA LEU A 260 -3.00 -14.79 10.02
C LEU A 260 -2.75 -13.91 8.79
N GLU A 261 -3.77 -13.21 8.30
CA GLU A 261 -3.62 -12.18 7.26
C GLU A 261 -3.05 -10.90 7.88
N LEU A 262 -1.85 -10.49 7.46
CA LEU A 262 -1.23 -9.23 7.86
C LEU A 262 -1.70 -8.06 7.01
N VAL A 263 -1.67 -8.22 5.68
CA VAL A 263 -2.03 -7.18 4.71
C VAL A 263 -3.25 -7.66 3.94
N ASP A 264 -4.31 -6.86 3.96
CA ASP A 264 -5.45 -7.03 3.06
C ASP A 264 -5.07 -6.45 1.69
N GLY A 265 -4.85 -7.31 0.70
CA GLY A 265 -4.48 -6.89 -0.65
C GLY A 265 -5.64 -6.36 -1.49
N ASP A 266 -6.89 -6.45 -1.02
CA ASP A 266 -8.04 -5.83 -1.71
C ASP A 266 -8.19 -4.35 -1.33
N ALA A 267 -7.83 -4.02 -0.09
CA ALA A 267 -7.86 -2.67 0.44
C ALA A 267 -6.48 -2.01 0.53
N SER A 268 -5.39 -2.75 0.28
CA SER A 268 -4.01 -2.28 0.41
C SER A 268 -3.74 -1.71 1.82
N ASN A 269 -4.17 -2.43 2.87
CA ASN A 269 -4.04 -1.95 4.24
C ASN A 269 -3.78 -3.05 5.27
N VAL A 270 -3.01 -2.70 6.31
CA VAL A 270 -2.84 -3.51 7.54
C VAL A 270 -3.81 -3.00 8.61
N PRO A 271 -4.72 -3.85 9.13
CA PRO A 271 -5.53 -3.52 10.31
C PRO A 271 -4.64 -3.55 11.55
N LEU A 272 -3.97 -2.42 11.82
CA LEU A 272 -2.90 -2.32 12.81
C LEU A 272 -3.33 -2.70 14.22
N ARG A 273 -4.53 -2.32 14.68
CA ARG A 273 -4.97 -2.65 16.04
C ARG A 273 -5.21 -4.14 16.15
N TRP A 274 -5.92 -4.73 15.19
CA TRP A 274 -6.16 -6.16 15.12
C TRP A 274 -4.86 -6.97 15.16
N VAL A 275 -3.93 -6.71 14.23
CA VAL A 275 -2.65 -7.44 14.16
C VAL A 275 -1.83 -7.23 15.43
N SER A 276 -1.77 -5.99 15.93
CA SER A 276 -1.01 -5.64 17.14
C SER A 276 -1.54 -6.35 18.38
N ASP A 277 -2.86 -6.43 18.54
CA ASP A 277 -3.49 -7.07 19.71
C ASP A 277 -3.43 -8.60 19.60
N VAL A 278 -3.51 -9.18 18.39
CA VAL A 278 -3.27 -10.61 18.17
C VAL A 278 -1.85 -10.99 18.56
N LEU A 279 -0.83 -10.23 18.11
CA LEU A 279 0.56 -10.49 18.48
C LEU A 279 0.81 -10.31 19.99
N ALA A 280 0.16 -9.33 20.62
CA ALA A 280 0.23 -9.15 22.06
C ALA A 280 -0.36 -10.35 22.83
N GLN A 281 -1.47 -10.91 22.35
CA GLN A 281 -2.06 -12.13 22.94
C GLN A 281 -1.20 -13.37 22.64
N LEU A 282 -0.64 -13.48 21.44
CA LEU A 282 0.29 -14.55 21.09
C LEU A 282 1.48 -14.56 22.04
N ASN A 283 2.11 -13.42 22.27
CA ASN A 283 3.21 -13.29 23.23
C ASN A 283 2.82 -13.79 24.62
N LYS A 284 1.61 -13.47 25.12
CA LYS A 284 1.11 -13.96 26.41
C LYS A 284 0.91 -15.49 26.44
N LEU A 285 0.51 -16.09 25.33
CA LEU A 285 0.27 -17.54 25.23
C LEU A 285 1.57 -18.35 25.17
N VAL A 286 2.64 -17.78 24.61
CA VAL A 286 3.91 -18.49 24.37
C VAL A 286 5.05 -18.06 25.30
N SER A 287 4.88 -16.98 26.07
CA SER A 287 5.86 -16.52 27.06
C SER A 287 6.23 -17.64 28.05
N PRO A 288 7.53 -17.83 28.38
CA PRO A 288 8.68 -16.97 28.04
C PRO A 288 9.34 -17.25 26.68
N ASN A 289 8.91 -18.28 25.96
CA ASN A 289 9.50 -18.71 24.68
C ASN A 289 8.91 -17.88 23.53
N ASN A 290 9.39 -16.66 23.34
CA ASN A 290 8.81 -15.69 22.41
C ASN A 290 9.78 -15.15 21.36
N LYS A 291 10.96 -15.77 21.20
CA LYS A 291 11.95 -15.36 20.20
C LYS A 291 11.53 -15.81 18.82
N ILE A 292 11.50 -14.89 17.87
CA ILE A 292 11.09 -15.17 16.50
C ILE A 292 12.21 -14.90 15.50
N LEU A 293 12.15 -15.61 14.37
CA LEU A 293 12.85 -15.26 13.14
C LEU A 293 11.86 -15.23 11.99
N VAL A 294 12.03 -14.29 11.06
CA VAL A 294 11.09 -14.01 9.98
C VAL A 294 11.71 -14.35 8.62
N VAL A 295 11.06 -15.27 7.90
CA VAL A 295 11.40 -15.60 6.51
C VAL A 295 10.24 -15.20 5.62
N THR A 296 10.52 -14.41 4.60
CA THR A 296 9.51 -13.93 3.66
C THR A 296 9.85 -14.31 2.23
N VAL A 297 8.86 -14.32 1.34
CA VAL A 297 9.05 -14.53 -0.10
C VAL A 297 8.44 -13.37 -0.87
N LEU A 298 9.13 -12.83 -1.86
CA LEU A 298 8.66 -11.75 -2.72
C LEU A 298 8.84 -12.14 -4.19
N GLY A 299 7.94 -11.73 -5.07
CA GLY A 299 8.05 -11.99 -6.51
C GLY A 299 6.72 -11.82 -7.25
N VAL A 300 6.76 -11.84 -8.59
CA VAL A 300 5.58 -11.63 -9.44
C VAL A 300 4.48 -12.64 -9.09
N GLN A 301 3.23 -12.27 -9.32
CA GLN A 301 2.09 -13.20 -9.19
C GLN A 301 2.29 -14.47 -10.03
N SER A 302 1.80 -15.59 -9.51
CA SER A 302 1.83 -16.90 -10.20
C SER A 302 3.22 -17.48 -10.50
N THR A 303 4.28 -17.01 -9.84
CA THR A 303 5.66 -17.51 -9.99
C THR A 303 6.02 -18.71 -9.10
N GLY A 304 5.06 -19.26 -8.34
CA GLY A 304 5.29 -20.43 -7.49
C GLY A 304 5.83 -20.13 -6.08
N LYS A 305 5.63 -18.91 -5.55
CA LYS A 305 6.03 -18.48 -4.20
C LYS A 305 5.48 -19.37 -3.08
N SER A 306 4.15 -19.47 -2.98
CA SER A 306 3.49 -20.31 -1.98
C SER A 306 3.86 -21.78 -2.17
N THR A 307 4.02 -22.25 -3.41
CA THR A 307 4.49 -23.63 -3.70
C THR A 307 5.89 -23.88 -3.16
N LEU A 308 6.81 -22.92 -3.32
CA LEU A 308 8.16 -22.98 -2.78
C LEU A 308 8.13 -23.05 -1.25
N LEU A 309 7.42 -22.13 -0.59
CA LEU A 309 7.30 -22.13 0.87
C LEU A 309 6.65 -23.39 1.41
N ASN A 310 5.56 -23.85 0.78
CA ASN A 310 4.86 -25.08 1.16
C ASN A 310 5.80 -26.30 1.06
N THR A 311 6.65 -26.35 0.03
CA THR A 311 7.63 -27.43 -0.15
C THR A 311 8.79 -27.33 0.85
N MET A 312 9.29 -26.12 1.11
CA MET A 312 10.39 -25.90 2.07
C MET A 312 9.96 -26.20 3.51
N PHE A 313 8.82 -25.68 3.94
CA PHE A 313 8.45 -25.62 5.35
C PHE A 313 7.19 -26.42 5.71
N GLY A 314 6.51 -27.03 4.74
CA GLY A 314 5.25 -27.76 5.02
C GLY A 314 4.10 -26.84 5.47
N VAL A 315 4.28 -25.53 5.36
CA VAL A 315 3.22 -24.53 5.55
C VAL A 315 2.18 -24.77 4.47
N GLN A 316 0.89 -24.79 4.80
CA GLN A 316 -0.17 -25.15 3.85
C GLN A 316 -0.84 -23.90 3.29
N PHE A 317 -0.05 -22.95 2.78
CA PHE A 317 -0.59 -21.73 2.18
C PHE A 317 -1.46 -22.07 0.98
N ALA A 318 -2.53 -21.29 0.79
CA ALA A 318 -3.41 -21.47 -0.35
C ALA A 318 -2.65 -21.12 -1.63
N VAL A 319 -2.53 -22.08 -2.55
CA VAL A 319 -1.98 -21.83 -3.89
C VAL A 319 -3.11 -21.30 -4.77
N SER A 320 -3.53 -20.07 -4.52
CA SER A 320 -4.56 -19.37 -5.28
C SER A 320 -4.09 -17.97 -5.67
N SER A 321 -4.82 -17.32 -6.57
CA SER A 321 -4.58 -15.92 -6.94
C SER A 321 -5.01 -14.92 -5.85
N GLY A 322 -5.42 -15.41 -4.66
CA GLY A 322 -5.92 -14.58 -3.56
C GLY A 322 -4.83 -13.71 -2.95
N ARG A 323 -5.16 -12.44 -2.70
CA ARG A 323 -4.24 -11.39 -2.27
C ARG A 323 -4.16 -11.34 -0.74
N CYS A 324 -3.23 -12.06 -0.17
CA CYS A 324 -3.12 -12.10 1.29
C CYS A 324 -1.68 -12.39 1.72
N THR A 325 -1.13 -11.47 2.52
CA THR A 325 0.17 -11.67 3.14
C THR A 325 -0.03 -12.46 4.43
N ARG A 326 0.38 -13.73 4.45
CA ARG A 326 -0.02 -14.68 5.50
C ARG A 326 1.17 -15.07 6.38
N VAL A 327 1.00 -14.95 7.70
CA VAL A 327 1.96 -15.43 8.69
C VAL A 327 1.58 -16.80 9.20
N LYS A 328 2.53 -17.74 9.19
CA LYS A 328 2.44 -18.99 9.94
C LYS A 328 3.63 -19.15 10.86
N VAL A 329 3.36 -19.64 12.07
CA VAL A 329 4.36 -20.00 13.06
C VAL A 329 4.63 -21.51 12.95
N SER A 330 5.89 -21.91 12.84
CA SER A 330 6.32 -23.32 12.90
C SER A 330 7.22 -23.54 14.11
N GLU A 331 6.92 -24.59 14.89
CA GLU A 331 7.70 -25.02 16.06
C GLU A 331 8.82 -26.01 15.71
N ASP A 332 8.87 -26.52 14.48
CA ASP A 332 9.61 -27.75 14.13
C ASP A 332 11.14 -27.64 14.16
N MET A 333 11.71 -26.48 14.53
CA MET A 333 13.15 -26.19 14.35
C MET A 333 13.87 -25.62 15.59
N LYS A 334 13.26 -25.72 16.79
CA LYS A 334 13.83 -25.21 18.06
C LYS A 334 15.25 -25.70 18.37
N THR A 335 15.62 -26.91 17.95
CA THR A 335 16.93 -27.50 18.26
C THR A 335 18.10 -26.96 17.43
N ASN A 336 17.82 -26.31 16.31
CA ASN A 336 18.85 -25.90 15.35
C ASN A 336 19.03 -24.38 15.23
N LEU A 337 18.06 -23.58 15.69
CA LEU A 337 18.03 -22.13 15.58
C LEU A 337 17.95 -21.50 16.97
N ASN A 338 18.56 -20.34 17.18
CA ASN A 338 18.48 -19.57 18.44
C ASN A 338 17.14 -18.82 18.59
N CYS A 339 16.02 -19.44 18.17
CA CYS A 339 14.68 -18.87 18.21
C CYS A 339 13.64 -19.94 18.61
N ASP A 340 12.54 -19.49 19.19
CA ASP A 340 11.43 -20.36 19.60
C ASP A 340 10.48 -20.66 18.44
N PHE A 341 10.34 -19.70 17.51
CA PHE A 341 9.39 -19.77 16.42
C PHE A 341 9.97 -19.23 15.10
N LEU A 342 9.67 -19.93 14.02
CA LEU A 342 9.89 -19.42 12.66
C LEU A 342 8.59 -18.84 12.13
N VAL A 343 8.60 -17.54 11.85
CA VAL A 343 7.51 -16.79 11.23
C VAL A 343 7.73 -16.80 9.72
N ILE A 344 6.85 -17.50 9.00
CA ILE A 344 6.91 -17.58 7.54
C ILE A 344 5.83 -16.67 6.97
N VAL A 345 6.25 -15.73 6.12
CA VAL A 345 5.36 -14.77 5.47
C VAL A 345 5.30 -15.07 3.97
N ASP A 346 4.14 -15.56 3.52
CA ASP A 346 3.80 -15.58 2.10
C ASP A 346 3.26 -14.21 1.70
N THR A 347 3.64 -13.67 0.55
CA THR A 347 3.19 -12.34 0.10
C THR A 347 2.27 -12.43 -1.11
N GLU A 348 1.44 -11.41 -1.28
CA GLU A 348 0.80 -11.17 -2.57
C GLU A 348 1.85 -11.08 -3.69
N GLY A 349 1.48 -11.52 -4.89
CA GLY A 349 2.32 -11.34 -6.06
C GLY A 349 2.30 -9.92 -6.57
N LEU A 350 3.49 -9.37 -6.79
CA LEU A 350 3.65 -8.07 -7.42
C LEU A 350 3.11 -8.09 -8.86
N LYS A 351 2.70 -6.92 -9.36
CA LYS A 351 2.20 -6.71 -10.73
C LYS A 351 1.02 -7.61 -11.09
N SER A 352 -0.02 -7.60 -10.26
CA SER A 352 -1.22 -8.35 -10.60
C SER A 352 -1.85 -7.80 -11.90
N PRO A 353 -2.16 -8.66 -12.90
CA PRO A 353 -2.72 -8.21 -14.19
C PRO A 353 -4.03 -7.42 -14.02
N GLU A 354 -4.76 -7.69 -12.92
CA GLU A 354 -6.01 -7.02 -12.59
C GLU A 354 -5.78 -5.59 -12.06
N LEU A 355 -4.64 -5.30 -11.42
CA LEU A 355 -4.27 -3.96 -10.97
C LEU A 355 -3.49 -3.17 -12.02
N ALA A 356 -2.84 -3.83 -12.98
CA ALA A 356 -2.04 -3.16 -14.01
C ALA A 356 -2.81 -2.13 -14.88
N GLN A 357 -4.15 -2.09 -14.80
CA GLN A 357 -5.02 -1.12 -15.45
C GLN A 357 -5.40 0.08 -14.57
N LEU A 358 -5.04 0.08 -13.28
CA LEU A 358 -5.26 1.18 -12.33
C LEU A 358 -3.97 1.98 -12.15
N ASP A 359 -4.08 3.31 -12.16
CA ASP A 359 -2.93 4.23 -12.13
C ASP A 359 -2.05 4.10 -10.86
N ASP A 360 -2.60 3.58 -9.76
CA ASP A 360 -1.96 3.46 -8.44
C ASP A 360 -1.35 2.06 -8.15
N CYS A 361 -1.36 1.14 -9.12
CA CYS A 361 -0.88 -0.26 -8.94
C CYS A 361 0.56 -0.34 -8.39
N HIS A 362 1.40 0.61 -8.77
CA HIS A 362 2.82 0.62 -8.40
C HIS A 362 3.05 1.06 -6.96
N GLU A 363 2.17 1.90 -6.40
CA GLU A 363 2.26 2.32 -5.00
C GLU A 363 2.04 1.12 -4.08
N HIS A 364 0.99 0.33 -4.32
CA HIS A 364 0.70 -0.89 -3.56
C HIS A 364 1.87 -1.89 -3.61
N ASP A 365 2.42 -2.14 -4.79
CA ASP A 365 3.55 -3.07 -4.96
C ASP A 365 4.79 -2.59 -4.18
N ASN A 366 5.06 -1.28 -4.19
CA ASN A 366 6.19 -0.71 -3.48
C ASN A 366 5.98 -0.67 -1.95
N GLU A 367 4.76 -0.34 -1.50
CA GLU A 367 4.36 -0.38 -0.08
C GLU A 367 4.50 -1.80 0.47
N LEU A 368 3.97 -2.79 -0.26
CA LEU A 368 4.04 -4.19 0.11
C LEU A 368 5.49 -4.69 0.15
N ALA A 369 6.29 -4.41 -0.88
CA ALA A 369 7.67 -4.84 -0.92
C ALA A 369 8.49 -4.22 0.22
N THR A 370 8.29 -2.93 0.51
CA THR A 370 9.00 -2.23 1.60
C THR A 370 8.61 -2.80 2.96
N LEU A 371 7.32 -3.06 3.18
CA LEU A 371 6.83 -3.69 4.41
C LEU A 371 7.43 -5.09 4.58
N VAL A 372 7.31 -5.95 3.57
CA VAL A 372 7.79 -7.34 3.64
C VAL A 372 9.29 -7.40 3.85
N VAL A 373 10.07 -6.68 3.06
CA VAL A 373 11.53 -6.63 3.18
C VAL A 373 11.92 -6.13 4.56
N GLY A 374 11.25 -5.11 5.09
CA GLY A 374 11.54 -4.56 6.40
C GLY A 374 11.15 -5.44 7.59
N LEU A 375 10.17 -6.32 7.43
CA LEU A 375 9.79 -7.30 8.47
C LEU A 375 10.69 -8.54 8.49
N SER A 376 11.48 -8.78 7.44
CA SER A 376 12.24 -10.02 7.25
C SER A 376 13.61 -10.01 7.95
N ASP A 377 14.01 -11.16 8.48
CA ASP A 377 15.43 -11.46 8.70
C ASP A 377 16.06 -11.99 7.39
N ILE A 378 15.31 -12.83 6.66
CA ILE A 378 15.67 -13.30 5.31
C ILE A 378 14.51 -13.09 4.35
N THR A 379 14.78 -12.42 3.23
CA THR A 379 13.85 -12.26 2.10
C THR A 379 14.23 -13.21 0.96
N ILE A 380 13.29 -14.01 0.47
CA ILE A 380 13.49 -14.86 -0.72
C ILE A 380 12.88 -14.13 -1.92
N ILE A 381 13.70 -13.73 -2.90
CA ILE A 381 13.21 -13.10 -4.13
C ILE A 381 13.03 -14.16 -5.20
N ASN A 382 11.78 -14.48 -5.47
CA ASN A 382 11.36 -15.50 -6.43
C ASN A 382 11.16 -14.89 -7.83
N ILE A 383 12.02 -15.30 -8.76
CA ILE A 383 12.04 -14.84 -10.15
C ILE A 383 11.67 -16.02 -11.05
N ALA A 384 10.66 -15.85 -11.90
CA ALA A 384 10.28 -16.90 -12.85
C ALA A 384 11.00 -16.70 -14.19
N MET A 385 11.67 -17.75 -14.67
CA MET A 385 12.30 -17.81 -16.00
C MET A 385 13.39 -16.73 -16.23
N GLU A 386 14.14 -16.81 -17.35
CA GLU A 386 15.16 -15.81 -17.74
C GLU A 386 14.50 -14.51 -18.29
N ASN A 387 13.42 -14.01 -17.68
CA ASN A 387 12.78 -12.79 -18.15
C ASN A 387 13.48 -11.54 -17.60
N SER A 388 14.36 -10.94 -18.40
CA SER A 388 15.17 -9.77 -18.02
C SER A 388 14.34 -8.53 -17.65
N THR A 389 13.10 -8.37 -18.13
CA THR A 389 12.26 -7.21 -17.81
C THR A 389 11.58 -7.34 -16.45
N GLU A 390 11.04 -8.52 -16.12
CA GLU A 390 10.46 -8.79 -14.79
C GLU A 390 11.51 -8.67 -13.69
N MET A 391 12.70 -9.20 -13.96
CA MET A 391 13.85 -9.07 -13.08
C MET A 391 14.16 -7.60 -12.81
N LYS A 392 14.30 -6.76 -13.84
CA LYS A 392 14.61 -5.33 -13.65
C LYS A 392 13.58 -4.60 -12.80
N ASP A 393 12.30 -4.83 -13.06
CA ASP A 393 11.25 -4.08 -12.38
C ASP A 393 11.10 -4.51 -10.90
N ILE A 394 11.13 -5.82 -10.58
CA ILE A 394 11.09 -6.25 -9.17
C ILE A 394 12.33 -5.78 -8.43
N LEU A 395 13.51 -5.90 -9.05
CA LEU A 395 14.77 -5.53 -8.42
C LEU A 395 14.82 -4.05 -8.08
N GLN A 396 14.26 -3.16 -8.89
CA GLN A 396 14.19 -1.74 -8.55
C GLN A 396 13.35 -1.48 -7.29
N ILE A 397 12.18 -2.11 -7.19
CA ILE A 397 11.30 -2.02 -6.01
C ILE A 397 12.06 -2.50 -4.75
N VAL A 398 12.71 -3.65 -4.88
CA VAL A 398 13.49 -4.30 -3.83
C VAL A 398 14.69 -3.44 -3.38
N VAL A 399 15.42 -2.86 -4.33
CA VAL A 399 16.59 -2.00 -4.04
C VAL A 399 16.17 -0.77 -3.24
N HIS A 400 15.06 -0.12 -3.60
CA HIS A 400 14.51 0.99 -2.82
C HIS A 400 14.10 0.56 -1.41
N ALA A 401 13.43 -0.59 -1.28
CA ALA A 401 13.09 -1.14 0.03
C ALA A 401 14.35 -1.36 0.89
N PHE A 402 15.41 -1.95 0.35
CA PHE A 402 16.66 -2.18 1.08
C PHE A 402 17.40 -0.88 1.45
N LEU A 403 17.42 0.12 0.56
CA LEU A 403 18.04 1.43 0.84
C LEU A 403 17.43 2.07 2.08
N ARG A 404 16.11 2.01 2.21
CA ARG A 404 15.38 2.48 3.39
C ARG A 404 15.65 1.63 4.62
N MET A 405 15.73 0.30 4.48
CA MET A 405 16.06 -0.57 5.61
C MET A 405 17.46 -0.29 6.16
N LYS A 406 18.41 0.07 5.31
CA LYS A 406 19.76 0.42 5.76
C LYS A 406 19.78 1.68 6.65
N GLU A 407 18.94 2.67 6.39
CA GLU A 407 18.89 3.92 7.19
C GLU A 407 18.47 3.69 8.63
N ILE A 408 17.50 2.80 8.82
CA ILE A 408 17.03 2.39 10.15
C ILE A 408 17.98 1.37 10.81
N GLY A 409 19.15 1.12 10.21
CA GLY A 409 20.18 0.22 10.73
C GLY A 409 19.88 -1.27 10.54
N LYS A 410 18.91 -1.64 9.70
CA LYS A 410 18.57 -3.04 9.40
C LYS A 410 19.16 -3.44 8.06
N LYS A 411 19.90 -4.54 8.03
CA LYS A 411 20.41 -5.16 6.80
C LYS A 411 19.82 -6.56 6.66
N PRO A 412 18.58 -6.68 6.15
CA PRO A 412 17.99 -7.98 5.89
C PRO A 412 18.84 -8.76 4.89
N LYS A 413 18.96 -10.07 5.08
CA LYS A 413 19.64 -10.97 4.13
C LYS A 413 18.65 -11.34 3.02
N CYS A 414 19.16 -11.68 1.84
CA CYS A 414 18.32 -12.06 0.71
C CYS A 414 18.87 -13.28 -0.03
N GLN A 415 17.97 -14.04 -0.64
CA GLN A 415 18.27 -15.15 -1.53
C GLN A 415 17.47 -15.01 -2.83
N PHE A 416 18.14 -15.00 -3.98
CA PHE A 416 17.50 -15.00 -5.29
C PHE A 416 17.21 -16.43 -5.72
N VAL A 417 15.97 -16.71 -6.06
CA VAL A 417 15.50 -18.02 -6.50
C VAL A 417 14.93 -17.90 -7.91
N HIS A 418 15.64 -18.47 -8.87
CA HIS A 418 15.24 -18.56 -10.26
C HIS A 418 14.47 -19.86 -10.49
N GLN A 419 13.16 -19.78 -10.75
CA GLN A 419 12.32 -20.94 -11.01
C GLN A 419 12.28 -21.34 -12.49
N ASN A 420 12.05 -22.64 -12.73
CA ASN A 420 11.90 -23.26 -14.04
C ASN A 420 13.17 -23.22 -14.91
N VAL A 421 14.34 -23.36 -14.28
CA VAL A 421 15.64 -23.37 -14.99
C VAL A 421 15.91 -24.77 -15.55
N SER A 422 16.50 -24.87 -16.76
CA SER A 422 16.78 -26.18 -17.38
C SER A 422 18.12 -26.78 -16.90
N ASP A 423 18.09 -28.04 -16.44
CA ASP A 423 19.23 -28.73 -15.78
C ASP A 423 20.54 -28.77 -16.59
N VAL A 424 20.47 -28.73 -17.92
CA VAL A 424 21.61 -29.05 -18.80
C VAL A 424 22.59 -27.87 -18.98
N SER A 425 22.24 -26.65 -18.56
CA SER A 425 23.08 -25.46 -18.78
C SER A 425 23.36 -24.62 -17.53
N ALA A 426 22.92 -25.09 -16.35
CA ALA A 426 22.97 -24.30 -15.12
C ALA A 426 24.42 -23.90 -14.74
N HIS A 427 25.34 -24.85 -14.52
CA HIS A 427 26.59 -24.52 -13.81
C HIS A 427 27.52 -23.50 -14.52
N GLU A 428 27.65 -23.54 -15.85
CA GLU A 428 28.51 -22.60 -16.61
C GLU A 428 27.82 -21.28 -16.99
N LYS A 429 26.50 -21.29 -17.27
CA LYS A 429 25.74 -20.04 -17.51
C LYS A 429 25.60 -19.21 -16.22
N ASN A 430 25.47 -19.88 -15.08
CA ASN A 430 25.27 -19.25 -13.77
C ASN A 430 26.36 -18.22 -13.43
N LEU A 431 27.63 -18.43 -13.79
CA LEU A 431 28.71 -17.52 -13.39
C LEU A 431 28.67 -16.19 -14.15
N ARG A 432 28.29 -16.21 -15.44
CA ARG A 432 28.05 -14.97 -16.22
C ARG A 432 26.76 -14.29 -15.77
N ASP A 433 25.70 -15.07 -15.56
CA ASP A 433 24.40 -14.53 -15.19
C ASP A 433 24.43 -13.90 -13.78
N ARG A 434 25.18 -14.47 -12.84
CA ARG A 434 25.45 -13.89 -11.51
C ARG A 434 26.17 -12.55 -11.60
N LYS A 435 27.21 -12.45 -12.44
CA LYS A 435 27.95 -11.19 -12.65
C LYS A 435 27.06 -10.12 -13.29
N LEU A 436 26.26 -10.51 -14.29
CA LEU A 436 25.32 -9.61 -14.95
C LEU A 436 24.25 -9.12 -13.97
N LEU A 437 23.68 -10.01 -13.16
CA LEU A 437 22.71 -9.67 -12.12
C LEU A 437 23.30 -8.68 -11.11
N LEU A 438 24.50 -8.95 -10.59
CA LEU A 438 25.17 -8.03 -9.66
C LEU A 438 25.45 -6.66 -10.28
N GLN A 439 25.88 -6.62 -11.55
CA GLN A 439 26.08 -5.35 -12.25
C GLN A 439 24.76 -4.56 -12.37
N GLN A 440 23.67 -5.23 -12.75
CA GLN A 440 22.35 -4.61 -12.82
C GLN A 440 21.87 -4.10 -11.46
N LEU A 441 22.08 -4.87 -10.40
CA LEU A 441 21.76 -4.47 -9.02
C LEU A 441 22.55 -3.23 -8.60
N ASN A 442 23.84 -3.15 -8.95
CA ASN A 442 24.68 -1.99 -8.66
C ASN A 442 24.20 -0.73 -9.41
N GLU A 443 23.87 -0.86 -10.70
CA GLU A 443 23.32 0.24 -11.51
C GLU A 443 21.99 0.75 -10.92
N MET A 444 21.08 -0.15 -10.54
CA MET A 444 19.82 0.22 -9.90
C MET A 444 20.04 0.86 -8.54
N THR A 445 20.99 0.35 -7.76
CA THR A 445 21.35 0.90 -6.44
C THR A 445 21.85 2.33 -6.57
N GLN A 446 22.72 2.61 -7.53
CA GLN A 446 23.21 3.97 -7.78
C GLN A 446 22.08 4.92 -8.20
N ALA A 447 21.18 4.46 -9.06
CA ALA A 447 20.03 5.26 -9.49
C ALA A 447 19.10 5.58 -8.31
N ALA A 448 18.73 4.57 -7.51
CA ALA A 448 17.88 4.72 -6.34
C ALA A 448 18.53 5.59 -5.25
N ALA A 449 19.83 5.39 -5.01
CA ALA A 449 20.63 6.18 -4.08
C ALA A 449 20.67 7.67 -4.48
N LYS A 450 20.84 7.97 -5.76
CA LYS A 450 20.82 9.35 -6.28
C LYS A 450 19.45 10.00 -6.05
N MET A 451 18.36 9.28 -6.29
CA MET A 451 17.00 9.78 -6.06
C MET A 451 16.76 10.11 -4.58
N GLU A 452 17.28 9.29 -3.68
CA GLU A 452 17.13 9.49 -2.23
C GLU A 452 18.18 10.43 -1.62
N ARG A 453 19.01 11.07 -2.45
CA ARG A 453 20.13 11.95 -2.05
C ARG A 453 21.18 11.27 -1.16
N LYS A 454 21.48 10.00 -1.45
CA LYS A 454 22.38 9.11 -0.70
C LYS A 454 23.48 8.52 -1.59
N GLU A 455 24.21 9.38 -2.30
CA GLU A 455 25.23 8.99 -3.30
C GLU A 455 26.42 8.21 -2.73
N GLU A 456 26.50 8.07 -1.41
CA GLU A 456 27.44 7.19 -0.70
C GLU A 456 27.23 5.70 -0.99
N ASN A 457 26.02 5.27 -1.38
CA ASN A 457 25.72 3.87 -1.74
C ASN A 457 25.99 3.63 -3.23
N LYS A 458 27.08 2.91 -3.56
CA LYS A 458 27.54 2.70 -4.94
C LYS A 458 27.37 1.26 -5.42
N SER A 459 27.29 0.31 -4.50
CA SER A 459 27.12 -1.11 -4.74
C SER A 459 25.91 -1.64 -3.99
N PHE A 460 25.26 -2.66 -4.54
CA PHE A 460 24.16 -3.36 -3.88
C PHE A 460 24.59 -3.96 -2.53
N THR A 461 25.85 -4.43 -2.45
CA THR A 461 26.45 -4.93 -1.20
C THR A 461 26.63 -3.85 -0.12
N ASP A 462 26.60 -2.57 -0.48
CA ASP A 462 26.63 -1.49 0.49
C ASP A 462 25.31 -1.43 1.27
N VAL A 463 24.22 -1.77 0.58
CA VAL A 463 22.85 -1.70 1.07
C VAL A 463 22.43 -2.98 1.78
N MET A 464 22.88 -4.14 1.28
CA MET A 464 22.42 -5.45 1.71
C MET A 464 23.57 -6.45 1.90
N ASP A 465 23.43 -7.39 2.84
CA ASP A 465 24.38 -8.50 3.01
C ASP A 465 24.10 -9.58 1.95
N TYR A 466 24.78 -9.46 0.81
CA TYR A 466 24.63 -10.31 -0.37
C TYR A 466 25.96 -10.94 -0.77
N ASP A 467 25.95 -12.27 -0.93
CA ASP A 467 27.04 -13.01 -1.55
C ASP A 467 26.59 -13.56 -2.92
N PRO A 468 27.19 -13.13 -4.04
CA PRO A 468 26.86 -13.63 -5.37
C PRO A 468 27.04 -15.14 -5.54
N ASP A 469 27.95 -15.75 -4.78
CA ASP A 469 28.28 -17.17 -4.94
C ASP A 469 27.28 -18.08 -4.21
N THR A 470 26.80 -17.64 -3.05
CA THR A 470 25.86 -18.39 -2.20
C THR A 470 24.41 -17.87 -2.23
N GLY A 471 24.18 -16.68 -2.78
CA GLY A 471 22.88 -15.99 -2.78
C GLY A 471 21.98 -16.27 -3.99
N ASN A 472 22.39 -17.10 -4.95
CA ASN A 472 21.63 -17.40 -6.18
C ASN A 472 21.33 -18.89 -6.32
N TRP A 473 20.05 -19.21 -6.42
CA TRP A 473 19.52 -20.57 -6.54
C TRP A 473 18.77 -20.74 -7.84
N TYR A 474 19.05 -21.83 -8.55
CA TYR A 474 18.40 -22.17 -9.81
C TYR A 474 17.62 -23.46 -9.59
N ILE A 475 16.30 -23.34 -9.55
CA ILE A 475 15.41 -24.45 -9.22
C ILE A 475 14.76 -24.94 -10.53
N PRO A 476 14.82 -26.26 -10.83
CA PRO A 476 14.20 -26.79 -12.03
C PRO A 476 12.68 -26.73 -11.96
N GLY A 477 11.99 -26.96 -13.08
CA GLY A 477 10.53 -26.95 -13.09
C GLY A 477 9.93 -28.05 -12.21
N LEU A 478 8.82 -27.76 -11.50
CA LEU A 478 8.12 -28.73 -10.64
C LEU A 478 7.64 -29.98 -11.41
N TRP A 479 7.33 -29.83 -12.70
CA TRP A 479 6.77 -30.88 -13.54
C TRP A 479 7.75 -31.25 -14.66
N ASN A 480 7.96 -32.55 -14.88
CA ASN A 480 8.69 -33.07 -16.04
C ASN A 480 7.75 -33.11 -17.27
N GLY A 481 7.44 -31.94 -17.82
CA GLY A 481 6.55 -31.75 -18.97
C GLY A 481 5.27 -30.98 -18.63
N SER A 482 4.30 -30.98 -19.56
CA SER A 482 3.06 -30.22 -19.39
C SER A 482 2.04 -30.95 -18.51
N PRO A 483 1.57 -30.35 -17.40
CA PRO A 483 0.42 -30.86 -16.64
C PRO A 483 -0.80 -31.09 -17.57
N PRO A 484 -1.73 -32.03 -17.25
CA PRO A 484 -1.96 -32.61 -15.93
C PRO A 484 -1.33 -33.99 -15.66
N MET A 485 -0.73 -34.63 -16.67
CA MET A 485 -0.18 -36.00 -16.57
C MET A 485 1.34 -36.02 -16.34
N ALA A 486 2.00 -34.86 -16.31
CA ALA A 486 3.43 -34.75 -16.06
C ALA A 486 3.77 -35.25 -14.64
N PRO A 487 4.81 -36.08 -14.45
CA PRO A 487 5.26 -36.47 -13.12
C PRO A 487 5.97 -35.29 -12.44
N VAL A 488 5.97 -35.29 -11.10
CA VAL A 488 6.74 -34.34 -10.30
C VAL A 488 8.23 -34.56 -10.55
N ASN A 489 8.97 -33.48 -10.75
CA ASN A 489 10.42 -33.51 -10.91
C ASN A 489 11.09 -33.70 -9.55
N ALA A 490 11.81 -34.81 -9.36
CA ALA A 490 12.56 -35.07 -8.12
C ALA A 490 13.66 -34.01 -7.88
N GLY A 491 14.26 -33.47 -8.95
CA GLY A 491 15.27 -32.42 -8.86
C GLY A 491 14.72 -31.13 -8.22
N TYR A 492 13.42 -30.83 -8.40
CA TYR A 492 12.79 -29.69 -7.72
C TYR A 492 12.86 -29.87 -6.20
N SER A 493 12.43 -31.02 -5.69
CA SER A 493 12.41 -31.29 -4.25
C SER A 493 13.82 -31.31 -3.65
N GLU A 494 14.81 -31.83 -4.38
CA GLU A 494 16.22 -31.84 -3.97
C GLU A 494 16.79 -30.41 -3.89
N SER A 495 16.62 -29.60 -4.94
CA SER A 495 17.08 -28.20 -4.94
C SER A 495 16.40 -27.35 -3.86
N VAL A 496 15.10 -27.54 -3.64
CA VAL A 496 14.35 -26.84 -2.59
C VAL A 496 14.83 -27.25 -1.19
N TYR A 497 15.18 -28.52 -1.00
CA TYR A 497 15.73 -29.00 0.26
C TYR A 497 17.13 -28.40 0.55
N GLU A 498 18.00 -28.30 -0.46
CA GLU A 498 19.30 -27.64 -0.32
C GLU A 498 19.15 -26.14 -0.04
N LEU A 499 18.23 -25.45 -0.72
CA LEU A 499 17.89 -24.06 -0.40
C LEU A 499 17.43 -23.91 1.05
N LYS A 500 16.55 -24.81 1.54
CA LYS A 500 16.10 -24.80 2.94
C LYS A 500 17.27 -24.91 3.91
N LYS A 501 18.23 -25.81 3.67
CA LYS A 501 19.42 -25.94 4.52
C LYS A 501 20.24 -24.65 4.56
N ASN A 502 20.45 -24.03 3.40
CA ASN A 502 21.19 -22.77 3.31
C ASN A 502 20.46 -21.63 4.07
N VAL A 503 19.15 -21.47 3.87
CA VAL A 503 18.34 -20.48 4.61
C VAL A 503 18.45 -20.69 6.11
N ILE A 504 18.35 -21.94 6.58
CA ILE A 504 18.52 -22.27 8.01
C ILE A 504 19.93 -21.90 8.49
N GLN A 505 20.98 -22.16 7.70
CA GLN A 505 22.34 -21.78 8.05
C GLN A 505 22.53 -20.26 8.13
N LEU A 506 21.94 -19.50 7.20
CA LEU A 506 21.98 -18.04 7.22
C LEU A 506 21.28 -17.46 8.44
N LEU A 507 20.15 -18.05 8.84
CA LEU A 507 19.43 -17.69 10.06
C LEU A 507 20.27 -17.93 11.33
N LYS A 508 21.05 -19.02 11.39
CA LYS A 508 21.98 -19.26 12.52
C LYS A 508 23.06 -18.18 12.63
N ASN A 509 23.49 -17.64 11.49
CA ASN A 509 24.54 -16.63 11.40
C ASN A 509 24.01 -15.19 11.52
N CYS A 510 22.71 -14.98 11.75
CA CYS A 510 22.20 -13.65 12.04
C CYS A 510 22.59 -13.27 13.48
N GLU A 511 23.56 -12.34 13.62
CA GLU A 511 24.03 -11.82 14.91
C GLU A 511 22.96 -11.00 15.65
N SER A 512 21.91 -10.56 14.96
CA SER A 512 20.76 -9.89 15.56
C SER A 512 20.01 -10.87 16.44
N SER A 513 20.06 -10.62 17.77
CA SER A 513 19.21 -11.25 18.77
C SER A 513 17.82 -11.46 18.21
N ALA A 514 17.35 -12.72 18.13
CA ALA A 514 16.00 -13.04 17.70
C ALA A 514 15.01 -12.08 18.37
N ASN A 515 14.38 -11.21 17.58
CA ASN A 515 13.45 -10.22 18.14
C ASN A 515 12.36 -10.98 18.88
N ASP A 516 11.88 -10.43 19.98
CA ASP A 516 10.71 -11.01 20.62
C ASP A 516 9.42 -10.59 19.87
N ILE A 517 8.32 -11.27 20.14
CA ILE A 517 7.02 -10.98 19.50
C ILE A 517 6.56 -9.53 19.77
N LEU A 518 6.92 -8.91 20.90
CA LEU A 518 6.53 -7.55 21.24
C LEU A 518 7.35 -6.51 20.47
N GLU A 519 8.64 -6.73 20.31
CA GLU A 519 9.51 -5.94 19.45
C GLU A 519 9.02 -6.01 18.00
N PHE A 520 8.68 -7.21 17.52
CA PHE A 520 8.12 -7.39 16.18
C PHE A 520 6.78 -6.66 16.00
N ARG A 521 5.90 -6.70 17.00
CA ARG A 521 4.65 -5.93 17.03
C ARG A 521 4.90 -4.42 16.94
N GLY A 522 5.83 -3.90 17.75
CA GLY A 522 6.22 -2.49 17.72
C GLY A 522 6.82 -2.11 16.36
N TRP A 523 7.59 -3.01 15.78
CA TRP A 523 8.21 -2.84 14.47
C TRP A 523 7.19 -2.79 13.33
N ILE A 524 6.25 -3.74 13.26
CA ILE A 524 5.14 -3.71 12.28
C ILE A 524 4.39 -2.38 12.34
N THR A 525 4.06 -1.93 13.55
CA THR A 525 3.31 -0.68 13.75
C THR A 525 4.08 0.52 13.22
N SER A 526 5.36 0.62 13.58
CA SER A 526 6.22 1.75 13.20
C SER A 526 6.51 1.76 11.70
N LEU A 527 6.84 0.59 11.13
CA LEU A 527 7.15 0.43 9.72
C LEU A 527 5.94 0.71 8.84
N TRP A 528 4.77 0.17 9.17
CA TRP A 528 3.56 0.42 8.38
C TRP A 528 3.10 1.87 8.47
N SER A 529 3.21 2.50 9.64
CA SER A 529 2.95 3.95 9.77
C SER A 529 3.90 4.77 8.88
N ALA A 530 5.19 4.43 8.84
CA ALA A 530 6.13 5.13 7.96
C ALA A 530 5.80 4.92 6.47
N VAL A 531 5.53 3.68 6.05
CA VAL A 531 5.18 3.33 4.66
C VAL A 531 3.91 4.08 4.21
N LYS A 532 2.90 4.19 5.07
CA LYS A 532 1.64 4.90 4.78
C LYS A 532 1.80 6.40 4.52
N HIS A 533 2.83 7.05 5.07
CA HIS A 533 2.98 8.50 5.04
C HIS A 533 4.01 8.99 4.00
N GLU A 534 4.67 8.09 3.29
CA GLU A 534 5.65 8.44 2.24
C GLU A 534 5.01 8.52 0.84
N ASN A 535 4.41 9.64 0.47
CA ASN A 535 3.69 9.74 -0.81
C ASN A 535 4.60 9.96 -2.05
N PHE A 536 5.83 10.46 -1.89
CA PHE A 536 6.62 10.92 -3.04
C PHE A 536 7.26 9.77 -3.84
N ILE A 537 8.01 8.89 -3.17
CA ILE A 537 8.85 7.89 -3.84
C ILE A 537 8.03 6.68 -4.33
N PHE A 538 6.95 6.33 -3.62
CA PHE A 538 6.12 5.18 -3.96
C PHE A 538 5.30 5.34 -5.24
N SER A 539 5.03 6.59 -5.65
CA SER A 539 4.27 6.92 -6.86
C SER A 539 4.98 6.59 -8.18
N PHE A 540 6.29 6.28 -8.12
CA PHE A 540 7.10 6.04 -9.30
C PHE A 540 7.28 4.55 -9.60
N ARG A 541 6.88 4.19 -10.82
CA ARG A 541 6.91 2.82 -11.37
C ARG A 541 8.32 2.25 -11.52
N ASN A 542 9.29 3.11 -11.81
CA ASN A 542 10.69 2.73 -12.03
C ASN A 542 11.59 3.94 -11.71
N SER A 543 12.86 3.70 -11.44
CA SER A 543 13.84 4.76 -11.13
C SER A 543 14.07 5.72 -12.30
N LEU A 544 13.76 5.31 -13.54
CA LEU A 544 13.89 6.14 -14.74
C LEU A 544 12.76 7.19 -14.87
N VAL A 545 11.53 6.83 -14.54
CA VAL A 545 10.34 7.70 -14.48
C VAL A 545 10.56 8.70 -13.34
N ALA A 546 11.08 8.23 -12.21
CA ALA A 546 11.37 9.08 -11.08
C ALA A 546 12.54 10.05 -11.35
N ASP A 547 13.62 9.62 -12.01
CA ASP A 547 14.71 10.50 -12.44
C ASP A 547 14.20 11.51 -13.48
N ALA A 548 13.40 11.07 -14.47
CA ALA A 548 12.76 11.96 -15.43
C ALA A 548 11.82 12.98 -14.78
N TYR A 549 11.06 12.57 -13.76
CA TYR A 549 10.16 13.44 -13.00
C TYR A 549 10.95 14.42 -12.14
N THR A 550 12.01 13.95 -11.47
CA THR A 550 12.90 14.80 -10.67
C THR A 550 13.57 15.86 -11.54
N ARG A 551 13.99 15.51 -12.76
CA ARG A 551 14.51 16.48 -13.74
C ARG A 551 13.45 17.49 -14.15
N LEU A 552 12.22 17.05 -14.43
CA LEU A 552 11.10 17.94 -14.73
C LEU A 552 10.84 18.91 -13.58
N CYS A 553 10.77 18.42 -12.34
CA CYS A 553 10.64 19.28 -11.15
C CYS A 553 11.79 20.27 -11.03
N THR A 554 13.03 19.85 -11.31
CA THR A 554 14.22 20.71 -11.18
C THR A 554 14.16 21.87 -12.18
N GLU A 555 13.84 21.59 -13.45
CA GLU A 555 13.68 22.63 -14.47
C GLU A 555 12.45 23.51 -14.20
N TYR A 556 11.33 22.91 -13.78
CA TYR A 556 10.12 23.67 -13.43
C TYR A 556 10.36 24.62 -12.26
N ASN A 557 10.98 24.15 -11.18
CA ASN A 557 11.32 24.98 -10.01
C ASN A 557 12.25 26.13 -10.37
N LYS A 558 13.18 25.91 -11.31
CA LYS A 558 14.05 26.97 -11.84
C LYS A 558 13.24 28.04 -12.57
N TRP A 559 12.30 27.66 -13.44
CA TRP A 559 11.43 28.63 -14.13
C TRP A 559 10.46 29.33 -13.18
N GLU A 560 9.90 28.60 -12.21
CA GLU A 560 9.07 29.17 -11.14
C GLU A 560 9.84 30.23 -10.34
N TRP A 561 11.10 29.93 -9.99
CA TRP A 561 11.94 30.87 -9.26
C TRP A 561 12.26 32.13 -10.08
N GLU A 562 12.60 31.97 -11.36
CA GLU A 562 12.80 33.10 -12.29
C GLU A 562 11.54 33.97 -12.38
N PHE A 563 10.36 33.35 -12.49
CA PHE A 563 9.07 34.06 -12.50
C PHE A 563 8.83 34.83 -11.18
N LYS A 564 8.98 34.17 -10.02
CA LYS A 564 8.82 34.81 -8.70
C LYS A 564 9.80 35.97 -8.52
N LYS A 565 11.06 35.79 -8.91
CA LYS A 565 12.11 36.82 -8.80
C LYS A 565 11.82 38.03 -9.69
N ALA A 566 11.39 37.80 -10.93
CA ALA A 566 11.02 38.87 -11.85
C ALA A 566 9.84 39.69 -11.29
N MET A 567 8.81 39.00 -10.79
CA MET A 567 7.64 39.64 -10.20
C MET A 567 7.98 40.38 -8.90
N TYR A 568 8.85 39.84 -8.05
CA TYR A 568 9.32 40.54 -6.85
C TYR A 568 10.06 41.84 -7.19
N THR A 569 10.94 41.78 -8.20
CA THR A 569 11.68 42.96 -8.69
C THR A 569 10.73 43.99 -9.28
N TRP A 570 9.72 43.54 -10.05
CA TRP A 570 8.69 44.40 -10.61
C TRP A 570 7.85 45.06 -9.50
N SER A 571 7.39 44.29 -8.51
CA SER A 571 6.61 44.81 -7.36
C SER A 571 7.38 45.89 -6.61
N THR A 572 8.67 45.65 -6.32
CA THR A 572 9.51 46.65 -5.63
C THR A 572 9.62 47.95 -6.43
N ASN A 573 9.75 47.85 -7.76
CA ASN A 573 9.76 49.02 -8.65
C ASN A 573 8.39 49.72 -8.72
N ALA A 574 7.29 48.97 -8.66
CA ALA A 574 5.95 49.53 -8.64
C ALA A 574 5.65 50.24 -7.30
N GLU A 575 6.07 49.66 -6.17
CA GLU A 575 5.95 50.28 -4.85
C GLU A 575 6.74 51.60 -4.75
N THR A 576 7.97 51.63 -5.28
CA THR A 576 8.76 52.85 -5.35
C THR A 576 8.12 53.89 -6.27
N LYS A 577 7.55 53.50 -7.41
CA LYS A 577 6.76 54.40 -8.27
C LYS A 577 5.59 55.01 -7.50
N ILE A 578 4.78 54.22 -6.80
CA ILE A 578 3.64 54.69 -5.98
C ILE A 578 4.12 55.64 -4.88
N SER A 579 5.20 55.28 -4.18
CA SER A 579 5.76 56.07 -3.08
C SER A 579 6.27 57.44 -3.54
N ASN A 580 6.82 57.50 -4.76
CA ASN A 580 7.39 58.70 -5.36
C ASN A 580 6.37 59.57 -6.13
N VAL A 581 5.10 59.19 -6.21
CA VAL A 581 4.05 60.07 -6.76
C VAL A 581 3.93 61.31 -5.87
N GLY A 582 4.12 62.48 -6.48
CA GLY A 582 3.94 63.79 -5.86
C GLY A 582 2.68 64.49 -6.38
N VAL A 583 2.17 65.44 -5.59
CA VAL A 583 0.98 66.22 -5.91
C VAL A 583 1.28 67.18 -7.07
N VAL A 584 0.72 66.92 -8.25
CA VAL A 584 0.65 67.91 -9.34
C VAL A 584 -0.79 68.41 -9.42
N GLY A 585 -1.01 69.66 -9.02
CA GLY A 585 -2.27 70.37 -9.31
C GLY A 585 -3.53 69.89 -8.57
N GLY A 586 -3.41 69.27 -7.39
CA GLY A 586 -4.55 69.04 -6.50
C GLY A 586 -5.50 67.89 -6.85
N ASN A 587 -5.21 67.08 -7.89
CA ASN A 587 -5.94 65.86 -8.20
C ASN A 587 -5.23 64.60 -7.69
N ILE A 588 -6.01 63.60 -7.27
CA ILE A 588 -5.51 62.32 -6.76
C ILE A 588 -5.05 61.47 -7.96
N VAL A 589 -3.78 61.60 -8.34
CA VAL A 589 -3.16 60.84 -9.46
C VAL A 589 -2.85 59.39 -9.06
N ILE A 590 -2.93 59.06 -7.76
CA ILE A 590 -2.62 57.72 -7.23
C ILE A 590 -3.53 56.64 -7.84
N ASP A 591 -4.83 56.93 -8.03
CA ASP A 591 -5.77 55.93 -8.57
C ASP A 591 -5.52 55.62 -10.05
N GLU A 592 -5.09 56.62 -10.83
CA GLU A 592 -4.69 56.43 -12.23
C GLU A 592 -3.38 55.64 -12.33
N VAL A 593 -2.38 55.97 -11.50
CA VAL A 593 -1.10 55.25 -11.44
C VAL A 593 -1.30 53.82 -10.96
N PHE A 594 -2.15 53.61 -9.96
CA PHE A 594 -2.51 52.28 -9.46
C PHE A 594 -3.20 51.43 -10.54
N THR A 595 -4.15 52.01 -11.27
CA THR A 595 -4.85 51.32 -12.36
C THR A 595 -3.89 50.98 -13.51
N SER A 596 -2.99 51.90 -13.84
CA SER A 596 -1.93 51.67 -14.83
C SER A 596 -0.98 50.55 -14.41
N LEU A 597 -0.49 50.58 -13.17
CA LEU A 597 0.40 49.54 -12.62
C LEU A 597 -0.28 48.18 -12.53
N LYS A 598 -1.58 48.13 -12.20
CA LYS A 598 -2.37 46.89 -12.22
C LYS A 598 -2.44 46.28 -13.62
N THR A 599 -2.60 47.12 -14.63
CA THR A 599 -2.64 46.68 -16.04
C THR A 599 -1.25 46.23 -16.51
N GLU A 600 -0.19 46.92 -16.09
CA GLU A 600 1.21 46.54 -16.33
C GLU A 600 1.53 45.19 -15.66
N ALA A 601 1.11 44.98 -14.40
CA ALA A 601 1.26 43.72 -13.67
C ALA A 601 0.60 42.55 -14.42
N GLN A 602 -0.63 42.74 -14.89
CA GLN A 602 -1.36 41.72 -15.65
C GLN A 602 -0.64 41.37 -16.96
N THR A 603 -0.02 42.36 -17.61
CA THR A 603 0.73 42.16 -18.85
C THR A 603 2.00 41.34 -18.59
N GLU A 604 2.77 41.68 -17.55
CA GLU A 604 3.97 40.92 -17.19
C GLU A 604 3.63 39.52 -16.64
N LEU A 605 2.57 39.36 -15.86
CA LEU A 605 2.08 38.04 -15.41
C LEU A 605 1.68 37.15 -16.59
N CYS A 606 0.94 37.67 -17.57
CA CYS A 606 0.55 36.93 -18.77
C CYS A 606 1.78 36.53 -19.61
N LYS A 607 2.76 37.42 -19.74
CA LYS A 607 4.01 37.16 -20.45
C LYS A 607 4.79 36.02 -19.80
N TRP A 608 5.00 36.07 -18.48
CA TRP A 608 5.70 35.02 -17.75
C TRP A 608 4.95 33.69 -17.72
N GLU A 609 3.62 33.71 -17.58
CA GLU A 609 2.80 32.50 -17.72
C GLU A 609 3.00 31.88 -19.11
N THR A 610 2.96 32.70 -20.17
CA THR A 610 3.17 32.22 -21.54
C THR A 610 4.57 31.64 -21.72
N THR A 611 5.60 32.28 -21.17
CA THR A 611 6.98 31.76 -21.17
C THR A 611 7.09 30.44 -20.42
N LEU A 612 6.47 30.31 -19.25
CA LEU A 612 6.48 29.10 -18.43
C LEU A 612 5.76 27.94 -19.16
N LEU A 613 4.60 28.20 -19.75
CA LEU A 613 3.86 27.23 -20.56
C LEU A 613 4.60 26.84 -21.84
N HIS A 614 5.33 27.78 -22.45
CA HIS A 614 6.19 27.51 -23.60
C HIS A 614 7.37 26.62 -23.22
N ASN A 615 8.07 26.93 -22.12
CA ASN A 615 9.18 26.10 -21.61
C ASN A 615 8.72 24.67 -21.28
N LEU A 616 7.55 24.53 -20.64
CA LEU A 616 6.93 23.22 -20.43
C LEU A 616 6.66 22.49 -21.76
N THR A 617 6.10 23.19 -22.74
CA THR A 617 5.82 22.63 -24.07
C THR A 617 7.09 22.17 -24.78
N GLU A 618 8.16 22.95 -24.72
CA GLU A 618 9.46 22.58 -25.30
C GLU A 618 10.12 21.42 -24.54
N TYR A 619 10.01 21.37 -23.21
CA TYR A 619 10.51 20.24 -22.42
C TYR A 619 9.87 18.93 -22.86
N PHE A 620 8.55 18.87 -22.99
CA PHE A 620 7.82 17.67 -23.42
C PHE A 620 8.06 17.29 -24.89
N LYS A 621 8.66 18.16 -25.72
CA LYS A 621 9.08 17.82 -27.09
C LYS A 621 10.45 17.13 -27.15
N GLN A 622 11.24 17.18 -26.08
CA GLN A 622 12.58 16.60 -26.07
C GLN A 622 12.50 15.06 -26.16
N THR A 623 13.36 14.46 -26.98
CA THR A 623 13.48 13.01 -27.11
C THR A 623 14.51 12.41 -26.15
N GLU A 624 15.38 13.23 -25.57
CA GLU A 624 16.42 12.83 -24.62
C GLU A 624 15.89 12.78 -23.17
N GLY A 625 16.58 12.08 -22.27
CA GLY A 625 16.26 12.11 -20.83
C GLY A 625 14.97 11.39 -20.41
N HIS A 626 14.42 10.53 -21.27
CA HIS A 626 13.20 9.75 -21.01
C HIS A 626 11.94 10.58 -20.72
N VAL A 627 11.82 11.78 -21.30
CA VAL A 627 10.67 12.70 -21.05
C VAL A 627 9.31 12.07 -21.36
N HIS A 628 9.23 11.17 -22.35
CA HIS A 628 8.02 10.40 -22.66
C HIS A 628 7.45 9.59 -21.47
N LEU A 629 8.28 9.26 -20.46
CA LEU A 629 7.86 8.54 -19.27
C LEU A 629 7.06 9.41 -18.29
N VAL A 630 7.18 10.74 -18.37
CA VAL A 630 6.50 11.70 -17.48
C VAL A 630 5.38 12.48 -18.17
N GLU A 631 5.03 12.13 -19.41
CA GLU A 631 3.96 12.77 -20.18
C GLU A 631 2.62 12.77 -19.41
N ARG A 632 2.35 11.75 -18.58
CA ARG A 632 1.14 11.68 -17.74
C ARG A 632 0.98 12.85 -16.77
N TYR A 633 2.09 13.45 -16.32
CA TYR A 633 2.10 14.57 -15.39
C TYR A 633 1.99 15.93 -16.09
N ARG A 634 1.95 15.94 -17.42
CA ARG A 634 1.92 17.18 -18.21
C ARG A 634 0.79 18.10 -17.78
N GLU A 635 -0.45 17.62 -17.72
CA GLU A 635 -1.58 18.46 -17.34
C GLU A 635 -1.44 19.04 -15.92
N GLU A 636 -0.85 18.30 -14.99
CA GLU A 636 -0.62 18.74 -13.61
C GLU A 636 0.33 19.94 -13.55
N PHE A 637 1.46 19.90 -14.25
CA PHE A 637 2.41 21.02 -14.30
C PHE A 637 1.84 22.22 -15.05
N PHE A 638 1.06 22.00 -16.11
CA PHE A 638 0.33 23.06 -16.80
C PHE A 638 -0.71 23.73 -15.89
N ASN A 639 -1.41 22.95 -15.05
CA ASN A 639 -2.33 23.48 -14.05
C ASN A 639 -1.58 24.20 -12.92
N SER A 640 -0.45 23.67 -12.47
CA SER A 640 0.41 24.30 -11.46
C SER A 640 0.91 25.67 -11.91
N ALA A 641 1.30 25.81 -13.19
CA ALA A 641 1.69 27.11 -13.77
C ALA A 641 0.55 28.14 -13.71
N LYS A 642 -0.70 27.72 -13.95
CA LYS A 642 -1.88 28.60 -13.85
C LYS A 642 -2.20 28.95 -12.39
N ILE A 643 -2.02 28.02 -11.46
CA ILE A 643 -2.22 28.26 -10.03
C ILE A 643 -1.17 29.27 -9.54
N LEU A 644 0.11 29.05 -9.85
CA LEU A 644 1.21 29.95 -9.52
C LEU A 644 0.95 31.38 -10.00
N ARG A 645 0.45 31.56 -11.23
CA ARG A 645 0.05 32.89 -11.73
C ARG A 645 -0.98 33.54 -10.80
N ARG A 646 -2.04 32.83 -10.44
CA ARG A 646 -3.12 33.36 -9.59
C ARG A 646 -2.62 33.72 -8.19
N GLU A 647 -1.74 32.90 -7.63
CA GLU A 647 -1.13 33.16 -6.32
C GLU A 647 -0.28 34.44 -6.36
N ILE A 648 0.60 34.57 -7.37
CA ILE A 648 1.43 35.77 -7.53
C ILE A 648 0.55 36.99 -7.82
N GLU A 649 -0.46 36.87 -8.68
CA GLU A 649 -1.40 37.95 -9.00
C GLU A 649 -2.09 38.48 -7.73
N SER A 650 -2.62 37.57 -6.90
CA SER A 650 -3.25 37.95 -5.63
C SER A 650 -2.27 38.63 -4.68
N SER A 651 -1.04 38.13 -4.59
CA SER A 651 0.01 38.71 -3.74
C SER A 651 0.39 40.12 -4.21
N VAL A 652 0.63 40.31 -5.50
CA VAL A 652 1.06 41.59 -6.09
C VAL A 652 -0.04 42.62 -5.98
N ILE A 653 -1.29 42.26 -6.28
CA ILE A 653 -2.43 43.19 -6.14
C ILE A 653 -2.59 43.62 -4.68
N SER A 654 -2.51 42.69 -3.73
CA SER A 654 -2.60 43.02 -2.31
C SER A 654 -1.50 43.98 -1.85
N GLN A 655 -0.25 43.79 -2.29
CA GLN A 655 0.87 44.68 -1.99
C GLN A 655 0.69 46.08 -2.57
N LEU A 656 0.27 46.17 -3.84
CA LEU A 656 0.01 47.46 -4.49
C LEU A 656 -1.13 48.22 -3.81
N THR A 657 -2.22 47.52 -3.43
CA THR A 657 -3.35 48.13 -2.73
C THR A 657 -2.92 48.69 -1.38
N ALA A 658 -2.20 47.91 -0.58
CA ALA A 658 -1.69 48.37 0.72
C ALA A 658 -0.77 49.59 0.57
N THR A 659 0.12 49.59 -0.42
CA THR A 659 1.04 50.71 -0.66
C THR A 659 0.30 51.98 -1.10
N ALA A 660 -0.71 51.84 -1.97
CA ALA A 660 -1.55 52.94 -2.41
C ALA A 660 -2.37 53.53 -1.24
N GLU A 661 -2.94 52.69 -0.38
CA GLU A 661 -3.68 53.11 0.82
C GLU A 661 -2.78 53.86 1.81
N ILE A 662 -1.58 53.33 2.08
CA ILE A 662 -0.58 53.99 2.95
C ILE A 662 -0.24 55.37 2.40
N LYS A 663 0.01 55.48 1.09
CA LYS A 663 0.34 56.77 0.45
C LYS A 663 -0.83 57.77 0.55
N LYS A 664 -2.06 57.35 0.26
CA LYS A 664 -3.27 58.20 0.43
C LYS A 664 -3.46 58.64 1.89
N GLY A 665 -3.19 57.75 2.83
CA GLY A 665 -3.21 58.04 4.27
C GLY A 665 -2.16 59.11 4.65
N MET A 666 -0.92 58.94 4.18
CA MET A 666 0.15 59.92 4.41
C MET A 666 -0.18 61.30 3.83
N GLU A 667 -0.68 61.37 2.59
CA GLU A 667 -1.07 62.65 1.98
C GLU A 667 -2.21 63.34 2.74
N THR A 668 -3.15 62.57 3.28
CA THR A 668 -4.22 63.12 4.12
C THR A 668 -3.65 63.69 5.41
N VAL A 669 -2.68 63.01 6.03
CA VAL A 669 -2.00 63.50 7.23
C VAL A 669 -1.19 64.77 6.93
N ASP A 670 -0.49 64.84 5.80
CA ASP A 670 0.33 66.00 5.46
C ASP A 670 -0.53 67.22 5.11
N ARG A 671 -1.65 67.05 4.40
CA ARG A 671 -2.64 68.11 4.21
C ARG A 671 -3.22 68.63 5.53
N VAL A 672 -3.52 67.70 6.45
CA VAL A 672 -3.96 68.07 7.81
C VAL A 672 -2.86 68.88 8.51
N LYS A 673 -1.59 68.48 8.44
CA LYS A 673 -0.49 69.28 9.02
C LYS A 673 -0.38 70.67 8.40
N GLU A 674 -0.50 70.81 7.08
CA GLU A 674 -0.44 72.10 6.40
C GLU A 674 -1.59 73.02 6.80
N ASP A 675 -2.83 72.53 6.80
CA ASP A 675 -4.01 73.30 7.22
C ASP A 675 -3.89 73.74 8.68
N HIS A 676 -3.37 72.86 9.55
CA HIS A 676 -3.13 73.21 10.95
C HIS A 676 -2.01 74.23 11.12
N THR A 677 -0.95 74.15 10.32
CA THR A 677 0.16 75.12 10.36
C THR A 677 -0.35 76.50 9.96
N LYS A 678 -1.13 76.59 8.87
CA LYS A 678 -1.78 77.85 8.45
C LYS A 678 -2.72 78.40 9.52
N HIS A 679 -3.59 77.56 10.08
CA HIS A 679 -4.51 77.99 11.13
C HIS A 679 -3.77 78.45 12.40
N LEU A 680 -2.67 77.79 12.77
CA LEU A 680 -1.83 78.21 13.89
C LEU A 680 -1.16 79.56 13.60
N GLU A 681 -0.60 79.74 12.40
CA GLU A 681 -0.02 81.02 11.96
C GLU A 681 -1.06 82.15 12.03
N GLU A 682 -2.28 81.92 11.54
CA GLU A 682 -3.38 82.88 11.62
C GLU A 682 -3.72 83.26 13.06
N ARG A 683 -3.80 82.27 13.97
CA ARG A 683 -4.11 82.53 15.39
C ARG A 683 -2.99 83.25 16.12
N VAL A 684 -1.73 82.92 15.82
CA VAL A 684 -0.57 83.64 16.36
C VAL A 684 -0.55 85.07 15.85
N CYS A 685 -0.80 85.30 14.55
CA CYS A 685 -0.91 86.64 13.98
C CYS A 685 -2.04 87.45 14.65
N ALA A 686 -3.21 86.83 14.86
CA ALA A 686 -4.33 87.47 15.54
C ALA A 686 -4.02 87.85 16.98
N LEU A 687 -3.31 86.99 17.73
CA LEU A 687 -2.87 87.27 19.10
C LEU A 687 -1.86 88.43 19.13
N VAL A 688 -0.89 88.45 18.21
CA VAL A 688 0.08 89.55 18.09
C VAL A 688 -0.63 90.88 17.81
N GLU A 689 -1.63 90.89 16.93
CA GLU A 689 -2.42 92.08 16.64
C GLU A 689 -3.29 92.53 17.83
N GLU A 690 -3.83 91.59 18.62
CA GLU A 690 -4.57 91.90 19.85
C GLU A 690 -3.65 92.52 20.92
N CYS A 691 -2.46 91.94 21.11
CA CYS A 691 -1.43 92.47 22.01
C CYS A 691 -0.95 93.87 21.58
N ARG A 692 -0.82 94.14 20.27
CA ARG A 692 -0.47 95.49 19.75
C ARG A 692 -1.53 96.55 20.03
N LYS A 693 -2.82 96.18 20.01
CA LYS A 693 -3.94 97.11 20.29
C LYS A 693 -4.06 97.47 21.76
N LYS A 694 -3.69 96.57 22.68
CA LYS A 694 -3.55 96.85 24.11
C LYS A 694 -2.23 97.62 24.33
N LYS A 695 -2.25 98.96 24.36
CA LYS A 695 -1.07 99.81 24.65
C LYS A 695 -0.57 99.65 26.10
N CYS A 696 0.01 98.51 26.46
CA CYS A 696 0.70 98.28 27.73
C CYS A 696 1.97 97.46 27.48
N SER A 697 3.07 97.85 28.12
CA SER A 697 4.30 97.05 28.21
C SER A 697 4.00 95.84 29.09
N MET A 698 3.48 94.76 28.50
CA MET A 698 3.25 93.50 29.20
C MET A 698 4.61 92.91 29.63
N MET A 699 4.72 92.41 30.86
CA MET A 699 5.89 91.66 31.30
C MET A 699 5.87 90.25 30.68
N ASP A 700 7.04 89.63 30.46
CA ASP A 700 7.18 88.31 29.80
C ASP A 700 6.21 87.24 30.36
N GLN A 701 5.96 87.26 31.68
CA GLN A 701 5.04 86.33 32.35
C GLN A 701 3.58 86.45 31.89
N GLU A 702 3.13 87.65 31.49
CA GLU A 702 1.76 87.87 31.02
C GLU A 702 1.60 87.44 29.55
N LEU A 703 2.66 87.61 28.73
CA LEU A 703 2.70 87.13 27.36
C LEU A 703 2.66 85.59 27.29
N ASP A 704 3.42 84.94 28.17
CA ASP A 704 3.39 83.48 28.30
C ASP A 704 2.00 82.97 28.67
N LEU A 705 1.28 83.68 29.55
CA LEU A 705 -0.06 83.28 29.97
C LEU A 705 -1.08 83.35 28.82
N GLU A 706 -1.06 84.42 28.03
CA GLU A 706 -1.97 84.60 26.88
C GLU A 706 -1.61 83.65 25.72
N PHE A 707 -0.32 83.42 25.47
CA PHE A 707 0.11 82.40 24.50
C PHE A 707 -0.33 81.00 24.92
N ASN A 708 -0.10 80.62 26.19
CA ASN A 708 -0.49 79.30 26.70
C ASN A 708 -2.00 79.08 26.60
N LYS A 709 -2.82 80.11 26.88
CA LYS A 709 -4.28 80.04 26.72
C LYS A 709 -4.72 79.85 25.27
N MET A 710 -4.11 80.59 24.32
CA MET A 710 -4.35 80.41 22.88
C MET A 710 -3.91 79.03 22.41
N TRP A 711 -2.74 78.57 22.87
CA TRP A 711 -2.15 77.28 22.56
C TRP A 711 -3.04 76.13 23.06
N GLU A 712 -3.43 76.12 24.33
CA GLU A 712 -4.31 75.09 24.90
C GLU A 712 -5.65 75.00 24.16
N THR A 713 -6.25 76.15 23.83
CA THR A 713 -7.51 76.21 23.06
C THR A 713 -7.34 75.64 21.64
N THR A 714 -6.22 75.94 20.99
CA THR A 714 -5.92 75.49 19.63
C THR A 714 -5.62 73.98 19.61
N VAL A 715 -4.88 73.48 20.60
CA VAL A 715 -4.56 72.06 20.77
C VAL A 715 -5.78 71.22 21.17
N THR A 716 -6.72 71.76 21.96
CA THR A 716 -7.95 71.03 22.30
C THR A 716 -8.89 70.87 21.10
N ASN A 717 -9.02 71.89 20.24
CA ASN A 717 -9.77 71.79 18.99
C ASN A 717 -9.14 70.80 17.98
N LEU A 718 -7.82 70.62 18.04
CA LEU A 718 -7.04 69.64 17.28
C LEU A 718 -7.37 68.19 17.69
N LYS A 719 -7.55 67.93 18.98
CA LYS A 719 -7.89 66.58 19.47
C LYS A 719 -9.27 66.12 18.97
N THR A 720 -10.23 67.02 18.87
CA THR A 720 -11.59 66.72 18.38
C THR A 720 -11.65 66.52 16.86
N SER A 721 -10.88 67.29 16.07
CA SER A 721 -10.84 67.14 14.59
C SER A 721 -10.15 65.84 14.15
N VAL A 722 -9.04 65.46 14.78
CA VAL A 722 -8.31 64.21 14.51
C VAL A 722 -9.12 62.98 14.94
N CYS A 723 -9.90 63.08 16.03
CA CYS A 723 -10.75 61.99 16.49
C CYS A 723 -11.94 61.74 15.56
N LEU A 724 -12.53 62.81 14.99
CA LEU A 724 -13.61 62.70 13.98
C LEU A 724 -13.14 62.07 12.67
N GLN A 725 -11.89 62.33 12.25
CA GLN A 725 -11.31 61.72 11.05
C GLN A 725 -10.99 60.23 11.24
N LYS A 726 -10.48 59.80 12.41
CA LYS A 726 -10.28 58.37 12.72
C LYS A 726 -11.57 57.55 12.55
N THR A 727 -12.73 58.07 12.94
CA THR A 727 -14.02 57.37 12.77
C THR A 727 -14.44 57.18 11.31
N LYS A 728 -13.96 58.00 10.36
CA LYS A 728 -14.28 57.84 8.94
C LYS A 728 -13.36 56.84 8.21
N THR A 729 -12.17 56.59 8.73
CA THR A 729 -11.20 55.66 8.12
C THR A 729 -11.46 54.19 8.46
N TYR A 730 -12.29 53.89 9.48
CA TYR A 730 -12.66 52.52 9.88
C TYR A 730 -14.04 52.06 9.34
N LEU A 731 -14.70 52.85 8.48
CA LEU A 731 -16.02 52.57 7.91
C LEU A 731 -16.00 52.32 6.38
N HIS A 732 -14.81 52.15 5.80
CA HIS A 732 -14.56 51.55 4.48
C HIS A 732 -13.54 50.44 4.65
#